data_AF-A0A433UYK5-F1
#
_entry.id   AF-A0A433UYK5-F1
#
_cell.length_a   1.000
_cell.length_b   1.000
_cell.length_c   1.000
_cell.angle_alpha   90.00
_cell.angle_beta   90.00
_cell.angle_gamma   90.00
#
_symmetry.space_group_name_H-M   'P 1'
#
loop_
_entity.id
_entity.type
_entity.pdbx_description
1 polymer ?
#
loop_
_entity_poly.entity_id
_entity_poly.type
_entity_poly.pdbx_seq_one_letter_code
_entity_poly.pdbx_strand_id
1 'polypeptide(L)'
;MDINHLKHNADLNLQEGNFSEAISLYEKCIDLAPDLVSSYWFLGLSWLLQGNESQAQSIWLSTFTNTNFDLQEQDLQEFIGILNNKAHQYLSSQKPELAQRIYEAILEWDNSNAEVYYNLGHAVAMQGDLDTAIEHWETVIQIQPDAVDAYLNQAHILYKLEDFESAIKCYHHVLSLGRENNLIYYQIGICYTHIKEWDLAINYLEKSIQIKADYAPAYGDLALAFIQIGNFDQGIEYIHKAIQLNPQFSQDLISILESQKITLSNINIDGIEFISLINNPHHQKSDLYFYLSQTLSLKYPEIAYKLLQQAVEIDPQNLNISLALSKILLEQDKITESMAMLSKIMHIHNHEDIYYVMSQCWLKLENYQQAIVYLKKVIAINPNFIESYYLLGMALFRSGNIEEAISILKQQLQKEPNSPVTLAYLGFILAQNNQFKESIVCFKRAIEINSDITAFVETLINVINQEKTKTLIENLDLSQIQPILPPTYFYESTQDWVQNNLLGQSNYVAIHPEIDVSLNYPKSLDNSIHFSFRFGNIVKLPSSFVATIPQGRFWLSSDQTQSAIMTDESHFLADLSPDFPILSPNHPDKNPSQHAVFSVPKLPPIHLFEGTVAVLAGLANNIYFHWMLDVLPRWELLRIKGINFSEIDYFVADNSLPFQRETLNLLDIPENKQININKIHHIQASQLIVPSFPGCVAWMPKWTCDFLKQQFLQPEYVKFTSPQKRIYITRKLAKNRRLLNEDEIFDLLEDYGFETVILESMSVLEQAALFSQAEVIISPHGSGLTNLVFCQPGTQVIELFSPNYVYHCYWWISNLVGLDYYYLTGETLPGWHLHHFIYPRNFTEDIWINSKNLLNLLQLAGIN
;
A
#
# COMPACT_ATOMS: atom_id res chain seq x y z
N MET A 1 -25.83 -39.96 27.86
CA MET A 1 -25.98 -39.55 26.45
C MET A 1 -24.90 -40.25 25.68
N ASP A 2 -25.21 -40.79 24.50
CA ASP A 2 -24.20 -41.41 23.63
C ASP A 2 -23.28 -40.30 23.08
N ILE A 3 -21.98 -40.41 23.32
CA ILE A 3 -20.97 -39.42 22.90
C ILE A 3 -20.99 -39.22 21.38
N ASN A 4 -21.27 -40.28 20.62
CA ASN A 4 -21.32 -40.21 19.15
C ASN A 4 -22.53 -39.38 18.68
N HIS A 5 -23.67 -39.52 19.37
CA HIS A 5 -24.86 -38.72 19.09
C HIS A 5 -24.66 -37.25 19.49
N LEU A 6 -23.93 -36.99 20.57
CA LEU A 6 -23.62 -35.64 21.01
C LEU A 6 -22.68 -34.92 20.03
N LYS A 7 -21.60 -35.61 19.61
CA LYS A 7 -20.66 -35.09 18.60
C LYS A 7 -21.36 -34.85 17.27
N HIS A 8 -22.16 -35.80 16.78
CA HIS A 8 -22.89 -35.64 15.53
C HIS A 8 -23.81 -34.41 15.52
N ASN A 9 -24.49 -34.14 16.65
CA ASN A 9 -25.30 -32.92 16.78
C ASN A 9 -24.45 -31.65 16.80
N ALA A 10 -23.25 -31.70 17.41
CA ALA A 10 -22.31 -30.58 17.39
C ALA A 10 -21.84 -30.28 15.96
N ASP A 11 -21.45 -31.32 15.21
CA ASP A 11 -21.00 -31.24 13.82
C ASP A 11 -22.08 -30.62 12.92
N LEU A 12 -23.34 -31.05 13.08
CA LEU A 12 -24.48 -30.48 12.35
C LEU A 12 -24.67 -28.98 12.66
N ASN A 13 -24.62 -28.58 13.94
CA ASN A 13 -24.76 -27.18 14.32
C ASN A 13 -23.60 -26.33 13.77
N LEU A 14 -22.38 -26.86 13.75
CA LEU A 14 -21.23 -26.17 13.16
C LEU A 14 -21.43 -25.95 11.65
N GLN A 15 -21.88 -26.98 10.92
CA GLN A 15 -22.17 -26.88 9.48
C GLN A 15 -23.31 -25.90 9.17
N GLU A 16 -24.34 -25.85 10.01
CA GLU A 16 -25.46 -24.91 9.89
C GLU A 16 -25.12 -23.46 10.31
N GLY A 17 -23.92 -23.23 10.88
CA GLY A 17 -23.49 -21.93 11.36
C GLY A 17 -24.04 -21.54 12.75
N ASN A 18 -24.62 -22.49 13.48
CA ASN A 18 -25.13 -22.32 14.84
C ASN A 18 -23.98 -22.43 15.86
N PHE A 19 -22.99 -21.54 15.77
CA PHE A 19 -21.71 -21.66 16.47
C PHE A 19 -21.84 -21.76 17.99
N SER A 20 -22.74 -20.98 18.62
CA SER A 20 -22.92 -21.01 20.08
C SER A 20 -23.42 -22.37 20.59
N GLU A 21 -24.31 -23.03 19.83
CA GLU A 21 -24.80 -24.37 20.18
C GLU A 21 -23.72 -25.42 19.92
N ALA A 22 -23.01 -25.32 18.79
CA ALA A 22 -21.87 -26.18 18.48
C ALA A 22 -20.80 -26.12 19.59
N ILE A 23 -20.42 -24.91 20.02
CA ILE A 23 -19.48 -24.68 21.13
C ILE A 23 -19.96 -25.41 22.39
N SER A 24 -21.20 -25.18 22.84
CA SER A 24 -21.73 -25.81 24.05
C SER A 24 -21.79 -27.34 23.95
N LEU A 25 -22.06 -27.89 22.76
CA LEU A 25 -22.10 -29.33 22.54
C LEU A 25 -20.69 -29.94 22.53
N TYR A 26 -19.71 -29.31 21.90
CA TYR A 26 -18.32 -29.78 21.93
C TYR A 26 -17.70 -29.66 23.33
N GLU A 27 -18.01 -28.62 24.10
CA GLU A 27 -17.61 -28.53 25.52
C GLU A 27 -18.13 -29.74 26.31
N LYS A 28 -19.41 -30.11 26.14
CA LYS A 28 -19.99 -31.31 26.76
C LYS A 28 -19.35 -32.60 26.23
N CYS A 29 -18.97 -32.66 24.96
CA CYS A 29 -18.24 -33.81 24.42
C CYS A 29 -16.89 -33.97 25.12
N ILE A 30 -16.17 -32.87 25.31
CA ILE A 30 -14.87 -32.83 26.01
C ILE A 30 -15.04 -33.25 27.48
N ASP A 31 -16.05 -32.74 28.18
CA ASP A 31 -16.33 -33.13 29.58
C ASP A 31 -16.59 -34.64 29.74
N LEU A 32 -17.25 -35.26 28.75
CA LEU A 32 -17.61 -36.68 28.77
C LEU A 32 -16.49 -37.60 28.26
N ALA A 33 -15.70 -37.12 27.30
CA ALA A 33 -14.61 -37.86 26.67
C ALA A 33 -13.41 -36.93 26.40
N PRO A 34 -12.60 -36.62 27.43
CA PRO A 34 -11.47 -35.70 27.30
C PRO A 34 -10.37 -36.16 26.32
N ASP A 35 -10.33 -37.47 26.01
CA ASP A 35 -9.38 -38.06 25.07
C ASP A 35 -9.83 -37.94 23.59
N LEU A 36 -11.03 -37.42 23.32
CA LEU A 36 -11.57 -37.26 21.96
C LEU A 36 -11.06 -35.97 21.31
N VAL A 37 -9.87 -36.05 20.71
CA VAL A 37 -9.16 -34.93 20.06
C VAL A 37 -10.02 -34.11 19.11
N SER A 38 -10.83 -34.79 18.28
CA SER A 38 -11.62 -34.12 17.25
C SER A 38 -12.59 -33.09 17.84
N SER A 39 -13.06 -33.29 19.07
CA SER A 39 -13.94 -32.32 19.75
C SER A 39 -13.23 -31.00 20.06
N TYR A 40 -11.94 -31.01 20.38
CA TYR A 40 -11.17 -29.79 20.61
C TYR A 40 -10.87 -29.04 19.30
N TRP A 41 -10.56 -29.78 18.23
CA TRP A 41 -10.39 -29.21 16.91
C TRP A 41 -11.63 -28.46 16.43
N PHE A 42 -12.78 -29.12 16.51
CA PHE A 42 -14.05 -28.51 16.09
C PHE A 42 -14.52 -27.42 17.05
N LEU A 43 -14.23 -27.52 18.35
CA LEU A 43 -14.49 -26.44 19.30
C LEU A 43 -13.68 -25.18 18.96
N GLY A 44 -12.37 -25.31 18.74
CA GLY A 44 -11.52 -24.19 18.34
C GLY A 44 -11.96 -23.59 17.01
N LEU A 45 -12.34 -24.43 16.03
CA LEU A 45 -12.90 -23.96 14.76
C LEU A 45 -14.21 -23.19 14.97
N SER A 46 -15.09 -23.68 15.85
CA SER A 46 -16.35 -23.01 16.17
C SER A 46 -16.13 -21.62 16.76
N TRP A 47 -15.18 -21.47 17.69
CA TRP A 47 -14.80 -20.17 18.24
C TRP A 47 -14.19 -19.24 17.20
N LEU A 48 -13.31 -19.76 16.33
CA LEU A 48 -12.71 -18.98 15.26
C LEU A 48 -13.79 -18.46 14.30
N LEU A 49 -14.71 -19.32 13.88
CA LEU A 49 -15.81 -18.97 12.98
C LEU A 49 -16.83 -18.02 13.62
N GLN A 50 -16.97 -18.04 14.94
CA GLN A 50 -17.75 -17.06 15.71
C GLN A 50 -17.03 -15.69 15.82
N GLY A 51 -15.73 -15.62 15.52
CA GLY A 51 -14.91 -14.41 15.58
C GLY A 51 -14.10 -14.23 16.88
N ASN A 52 -13.98 -15.29 17.70
CA ASN A 52 -13.17 -15.28 18.92
C ASN A 52 -11.85 -16.04 18.72
N GLU A 53 -10.92 -15.40 18.01
CA GLU A 53 -9.61 -15.98 17.67
C GLU A 53 -8.81 -16.41 18.91
N SER A 54 -8.85 -15.62 19.98
CA SER A 54 -8.10 -15.90 21.22
C SER A 54 -8.54 -17.20 21.88
N GLN A 55 -9.85 -17.47 21.93
CA GLN A 55 -10.37 -18.72 22.49
C GLN A 55 -10.05 -19.92 21.59
N ALA A 56 -10.20 -19.75 20.27
CA ALA A 56 -9.83 -20.79 19.31
C ALA A 56 -8.36 -21.21 19.48
N GLN A 57 -7.45 -20.23 19.54
CA GLN A 57 -6.02 -20.42 19.74
C GLN A 57 -5.71 -21.09 21.07
N SER A 58 -6.32 -20.63 22.17
CA SER A 58 -6.12 -21.22 23.50
C SER A 58 -6.51 -22.70 23.52
N ILE A 59 -7.65 -23.05 22.91
CA ILE A 59 -8.17 -24.42 22.87
C ILE A 59 -7.27 -25.32 22.03
N TRP A 60 -6.86 -24.87 20.84
CA TRP A 60 -5.92 -25.64 20.03
C TRP A 60 -4.56 -25.79 20.74
N LEU A 61 -3.93 -24.71 21.21
CA LEU A 61 -2.60 -24.79 21.84
C LEU A 61 -2.58 -25.62 23.13
N SER A 62 -3.57 -25.44 24.03
CA SER A 62 -3.66 -26.23 25.26
C SER A 62 -3.75 -27.74 25.03
N THR A 63 -4.27 -28.17 23.89
CA THR A 63 -4.50 -29.60 23.59
C THR A 63 -3.30 -30.25 22.91
N PHE A 64 -2.61 -29.53 22.04
CA PHE A 64 -1.38 -30.01 21.39
C PHE A 64 -0.21 -30.19 22.35
N THR A 65 -0.09 -29.34 23.38
CA THR A 65 1.06 -29.40 24.30
C THR A 65 0.98 -30.54 25.32
N ASN A 66 -0.22 -31.07 25.58
CA ASN A 66 -0.44 -32.08 26.60
C ASN A 66 -0.42 -33.52 26.05
N THR A 67 -0.51 -33.69 24.74
CA THR A 67 -0.82 -34.99 24.12
C THR A 67 -0.47 -34.95 22.63
N ASN A 68 0.34 -35.90 22.17
CA ASN A 68 0.62 -36.09 20.74
C ASN A 68 -0.65 -36.62 20.07
N PHE A 69 -1.36 -35.76 19.35
CA PHE A 69 -2.69 -36.03 18.87
C PHE A 69 -2.77 -35.92 17.34
N ASP A 70 -2.50 -37.02 16.67
CA ASP A 70 -2.91 -37.19 15.28
C ASP A 70 -4.43 -37.42 15.24
N LEU A 71 -5.13 -36.67 14.39
CA LEU A 71 -6.54 -36.96 14.08
C LEU A 71 -6.62 -38.36 13.47
N GLN A 72 -7.65 -39.13 13.83
CA GLN A 72 -7.93 -40.37 13.10
C GLN A 72 -8.29 -39.99 11.65
N GLU A 73 -7.94 -40.85 10.70
CA GLU A 73 -8.14 -40.59 9.27
C GLU A 73 -9.58 -40.14 8.94
N GLN A 74 -10.58 -40.72 9.62
CA GLN A 74 -11.98 -40.32 9.46
C GLN A 74 -12.27 -38.91 9.99
N ASP A 75 -11.80 -38.56 11.18
CA ASP A 75 -11.97 -37.22 11.75
C ASP A 75 -11.23 -36.16 10.93
N LEU A 76 -10.06 -36.52 10.37
CA LEU A 76 -9.27 -35.64 9.51
C LEU A 76 -10.00 -35.32 8.21
N GLN A 77 -10.61 -36.33 7.56
CA GLN A 77 -11.42 -36.12 6.36
C GLN A 77 -12.66 -35.25 6.63
N GLU A 78 -13.31 -35.44 7.78
CA GLU A 78 -14.42 -34.57 8.20
C GLU A 78 -13.96 -33.13 8.43
N PHE A 79 -12.83 -32.94 9.12
CA PHE A 79 -12.22 -31.63 9.36
C PHE A 79 -11.83 -30.91 8.06
N ILE A 80 -11.15 -31.61 7.15
CA ILE A 80 -10.81 -31.11 5.80
C ILE A 80 -12.09 -30.72 5.05
N GLY A 81 -13.15 -31.54 5.12
CA GLY A 81 -14.44 -31.24 4.49
C GLY A 81 -15.06 -29.93 4.98
N ILE A 82 -15.05 -29.68 6.30
CA ILE A 82 -15.56 -28.42 6.86
C ILE A 82 -14.70 -27.23 6.43
N LEU A 83 -13.38 -27.36 6.47
CA LEU A 83 -12.46 -26.31 6.03
C LEU A 83 -12.61 -26.00 4.53
N ASN A 84 -12.73 -27.03 3.69
CA ASN A 84 -12.98 -26.86 2.25
C ASN A 84 -14.27 -26.08 2.01
N ASN A 85 -15.38 -26.47 2.67
CA ASN A 85 -16.64 -25.75 2.55
C ASN A 85 -16.52 -24.29 3.01
N LYS A 86 -15.74 -24.03 4.06
CA LYS A 86 -15.49 -22.67 4.54
C LYS A 86 -14.64 -21.84 3.57
N ALA A 87 -13.58 -22.43 3.03
CA ALA A 87 -12.74 -21.80 2.01
C ALA A 87 -13.55 -21.45 0.76
N HIS A 88 -14.40 -22.38 0.31
CA HIS A 88 -15.36 -22.14 -0.76
C HIS A 88 -16.33 -20.99 -0.46
N GLN A 89 -16.83 -20.91 0.77
CA GLN A 89 -17.68 -19.79 1.20
C GLN A 89 -16.92 -18.46 1.14
N TYR A 90 -15.67 -18.41 1.58
CA TYR A 90 -14.83 -17.20 1.50
C TYR A 90 -14.53 -16.81 0.06
N LEU A 91 -14.21 -17.78 -0.80
CA LEU A 91 -13.98 -17.57 -2.22
C LEU A 91 -15.25 -17.00 -2.89
N SER A 92 -16.41 -17.59 -2.61
CA SER A 92 -17.72 -17.11 -3.08
C SER A 92 -18.08 -15.72 -2.54
N SER A 93 -17.57 -15.36 -1.36
CA SER A 93 -17.77 -14.06 -0.72
C SER A 93 -16.71 -13.02 -1.11
N GLN A 94 -15.89 -13.29 -2.14
CA GLN A 94 -14.79 -12.42 -2.60
C GLN A 94 -13.76 -12.09 -1.51
N LYS A 95 -13.42 -13.07 -0.67
CA LYS A 95 -12.34 -13.01 0.32
C LYS A 95 -11.26 -14.04 -0.01
N PRO A 96 -10.54 -13.89 -1.14
CA PRO A 96 -9.66 -14.91 -1.66
C PRO A 96 -8.42 -15.16 -0.77
N GLU A 97 -7.95 -14.16 -0.01
CA GLU A 97 -6.79 -14.29 0.87
C GLU A 97 -7.07 -15.28 2.01
N LEU A 98 -8.30 -15.25 2.55
CA LEU A 98 -8.73 -16.17 3.60
C LEU A 98 -8.96 -17.58 3.05
N ALA A 99 -9.51 -17.68 1.83
CA ALA A 99 -9.70 -18.96 1.16
C ALA A 99 -8.36 -19.64 0.86
N GLN A 100 -7.40 -18.89 0.30
CA GLN A 100 -6.04 -19.37 0.03
C GLN A 100 -5.40 -19.97 1.27
N ARG A 101 -5.37 -19.24 2.40
CA ARG A 101 -4.74 -19.72 3.63
C ARG A 101 -5.37 -21.02 4.15
N ILE A 102 -6.69 -21.17 4.00
CA ILE A 102 -7.37 -22.41 4.40
C ILE A 102 -7.02 -23.56 3.46
N TYR A 103 -7.03 -23.34 2.14
CA TYR A 103 -6.66 -24.38 1.17
C TYR A 103 -5.21 -24.83 1.36
N GLU A 104 -4.31 -23.88 1.54
CA GLU A 104 -2.92 -24.12 1.90
C GLU A 104 -2.78 -24.94 3.19
N ALA A 105 -3.56 -24.62 4.24
CA ALA A 105 -3.59 -25.42 5.46
C ALA A 105 -4.06 -26.86 5.18
N ILE A 106 -5.08 -27.04 4.34
CA ILE A 106 -5.59 -28.36 3.95
C ILE A 106 -4.51 -29.21 3.27
N LEU A 107 -3.67 -28.59 2.43
CA LEU A 107 -2.59 -29.28 1.70
C LEU A 107 -1.48 -29.81 2.63
N GLU A 108 -1.39 -29.36 3.88
CA GLU A 108 -0.48 -29.96 4.87
C GLU A 108 -0.89 -31.39 5.24
N TRP A 109 -2.19 -31.67 5.20
CA TRP A 109 -2.74 -32.97 5.53
C TRP A 109 -3.02 -33.84 4.30
N ASP A 110 -3.41 -33.24 3.18
CA ASP A 110 -3.67 -33.93 1.91
C ASP A 110 -3.07 -33.17 0.72
N ASN A 111 -1.77 -33.37 0.51
CA ASN A 111 -0.99 -32.71 -0.55
C ASN A 111 -1.28 -33.22 -1.96
N SER A 112 -2.20 -34.18 -2.13
CA SER A 112 -2.58 -34.80 -3.41
C SER A 112 -3.99 -34.42 -3.85
N ASN A 113 -4.65 -33.55 -3.10
CA ASN A 113 -6.03 -33.18 -3.32
C ASN A 113 -6.20 -32.24 -4.53
N ALA A 114 -6.54 -32.83 -5.68
CA ALA A 114 -6.75 -32.09 -6.92
C ALA A 114 -7.83 -31.00 -6.82
N GLU A 115 -8.88 -31.21 -6.02
CA GLU A 115 -9.93 -30.21 -5.80
C GLU A 115 -9.39 -29.00 -5.02
N VAL A 116 -8.57 -29.23 -4.00
CA VAL A 116 -7.94 -28.15 -3.22
C VAL A 116 -7.00 -27.33 -4.10
N TYR A 117 -6.11 -27.96 -4.88
CA TYR A 117 -5.25 -27.23 -5.82
C TYR A 117 -6.04 -26.46 -6.86
N TYR A 118 -7.12 -27.04 -7.37
CA TYR A 118 -7.99 -26.38 -8.33
C TYR A 118 -8.55 -25.08 -7.75
N ASN A 119 -9.11 -25.13 -6.54
CA ASN A 119 -9.69 -23.97 -5.88
C ASN A 119 -8.65 -22.98 -5.33
N LEU A 120 -7.48 -23.46 -4.94
CA LEU A 120 -6.34 -22.62 -4.58
C LEU A 120 -5.91 -21.78 -5.79
N GLY A 121 -5.82 -22.38 -6.99
CA GLY A 121 -5.57 -21.64 -8.23
C GLY A 121 -6.61 -20.53 -8.47
N HIS A 122 -7.89 -20.77 -8.19
CA HIS A 122 -8.93 -19.74 -8.25
C HIS A 122 -8.73 -18.62 -7.21
N ALA A 123 -8.42 -18.99 -5.97
CA ALA A 123 -8.18 -18.02 -4.89
C ALA A 123 -6.99 -17.10 -5.21
N VAL A 124 -5.90 -17.68 -5.70
CA VAL A 124 -4.68 -16.95 -6.06
C VAL A 124 -4.93 -16.07 -7.30
N ALA A 125 -5.64 -16.58 -8.32
CA ALA A 125 -6.01 -15.79 -9.50
C ALA A 125 -6.90 -14.58 -9.15
N MET A 126 -7.81 -14.70 -8.18
CA MET A 126 -8.65 -13.59 -7.70
C MET A 126 -7.85 -12.49 -7.01
N GLN A 127 -6.66 -12.80 -6.48
CA GLN A 127 -5.73 -11.84 -5.88
C GLN A 127 -4.83 -11.15 -6.91
N GLY A 128 -4.83 -11.63 -8.16
CA GLY A 128 -4.04 -11.09 -9.25
C GLY A 128 -2.68 -11.76 -9.45
N ASP A 129 -2.32 -12.74 -8.63
CA ASP A 129 -1.12 -13.57 -8.83
C ASP A 129 -1.43 -14.66 -9.86
N LEU A 130 -1.42 -14.26 -11.12
CA LEU A 130 -1.85 -15.11 -12.23
C LEU A 130 -0.85 -16.24 -12.52
N ASP A 131 0.44 -16.02 -12.24
CA ASP A 131 1.50 -17.00 -12.49
C ASP A 131 1.39 -18.18 -11.51
N THR A 132 1.27 -17.91 -10.20
CA THR A 132 1.10 -18.98 -9.20
C THR A 132 -0.23 -19.73 -9.37
N ALA A 133 -1.29 -19.05 -9.83
CA ALA A 133 -2.54 -19.72 -10.17
C ALA A 133 -2.37 -20.77 -11.29
N ILE A 134 -1.56 -20.45 -12.32
CA ILE A 134 -1.23 -21.39 -13.40
C ILE A 134 -0.48 -22.60 -12.85
N GLU A 135 0.53 -22.40 -12.00
CA GLU A 135 1.29 -23.49 -11.37
C GLU A 135 0.39 -24.46 -10.58
N HIS A 136 -0.59 -23.94 -9.86
CA HIS A 136 -1.56 -24.78 -9.15
C HIS A 136 -2.44 -25.60 -10.09
N TRP A 137 -2.95 -25.03 -11.19
CA TRP A 137 -3.71 -25.80 -12.18
C TRP A 137 -2.85 -26.77 -12.98
N GLU A 138 -1.57 -26.47 -13.21
CA GLU A 138 -0.61 -27.44 -13.77
C GLU A 138 -0.45 -28.63 -12.84
N THR A 139 -0.41 -28.40 -11.53
CA THR A 139 -0.39 -29.48 -10.54
C THR A 139 -1.65 -30.34 -10.62
N VAL A 140 -2.84 -29.72 -10.79
CA VAL A 140 -4.09 -30.46 -11.04
C VAL A 140 -3.98 -31.32 -12.30
N ILE A 141 -3.46 -30.77 -13.40
CA ILE A 141 -3.29 -31.49 -14.68
C ILE A 141 -2.29 -32.66 -14.54
N GLN A 142 -1.25 -32.52 -13.72
CA GLN A 142 -0.31 -33.60 -13.44
C GLN A 142 -0.98 -34.74 -12.65
N ILE A 143 -1.86 -34.42 -11.69
CA ILE A 143 -2.61 -35.41 -10.90
C ILE A 143 -3.74 -36.04 -11.75
N GLN A 144 -4.42 -35.24 -12.57
CA GLN A 144 -5.56 -35.61 -13.42
C GLN A 144 -5.38 -35.04 -14.85
N PRO A 145 -4.73 -35.78 -15.77
CA PRO A 145 -4.44 -35.29 -17.12
C PRO A 145 -5.67 -35.02 -18.00
N ASP A 146 -6.84 -35.52 -17.63
CA ASP A 146 -8.12 -35.31 -18.30
C ASP A 146 -8.98 -34.22 -17.63
N ALA A 147 -8.42 -33.46 -16.69
CA ALA A 147 -9.07 -32.33 -16.02
C ALA A 147 -9.31 -31.14 -16.97
N VAL A 148 -10.39 -31.22 -17.75
CA VAL A 148 -10.79 -30.20 -18.74
C VAL A 148 -10.90 -28.80 -18.11
N ASP A 149 -11.49 -28.70 -16.91
CA ASP A 149 -11.71 -27.40 -16.25
C ASP A 149 -10.39 -26.71 -15.88
N ALA A 150 -9.36 -27.47 -15.51
CA ALA A 150 -8.03 -26.92 -15.22
C ALA A 150 -7.38 -26.32 -16.48
N TYR A 151 -7.44 -27.03 -17.62
CA TYR A 151 -6.95 -26.51 -18.90
C TYR A 151 -7.69 -25.25 -19.36
N LEU A 152 -9.02 -25.19 -19.17
CA LEU A 152 -9.81 -24.04 -19.57
C LEU A 152 -9.51 -22.81 -18.70
N ASN A 153 -9.36 -23.00 -17.38
CA ASN A 153 -8.98 -21.90 -16.47
C ASN A 153 -7.56 -21.41 -16.73
N GLN A 154 -6.61 -22.33 -16.94
CA GLN A 154 -5.24 -21.99 -17.32
C GLN A 154 -5.21 -21.18 -18.63
N ALA A 155 -5.93 -21.65 -19.67
CA ALA A 155 -6.00 -20.94 -20.95
C ALA A 155 -6.61 -19.53 -20.82
N HIS A 156 -7.64 -19.38 -19.99
CA HIS A 156 -8.27 -18.09 -19.71
C HIS A 156 -7.32 -17.11 -19.01
N ILE A 157 -6.49 -17.59 -18.08
CA ILE A 157 -5.50 -16.75 -17.41
C ILE A 157 -4.31 -16.43 -18.34
N LEU A 158 -3.82 -17.40 -19.10
CA LEU A 158 -2.79 -17.16 -20.13
C LEU A 158 -3.23 -16.12 -21.15
N TYR A 159 -4.50 -16.17 -21.57
CA TYR A 159 -5.11 -15.15 -22.42
C TYR A 159 -5.05 -13.75 -21.79
N LYS A 160 -5.37 -13.63 -20.48
CA LYS A 160 -5.27 -12.36 -19.75
C LYS A 160 -3.84 -11.84 -19.61
N LEU A 161 -2.87 -12.76 -19.53
CA LEU A 161 -1.44 -12.45 -19.51
C LEU A 161 -0.88 -12.14 -20.92
N GLU A 162 -1.73 -12.12 -21.94
CA GLU A 162 -1.37 -11.94 -23.35
C GLU A 162 -0.43 -13.03 -23.91
N ASP A 163 -0.29 -14.17 -23.22
CA ASP A 163 0.35 -15.38 -23.76
C ASP A 163 -0.68 -16.18 -24.57
N PHE A 164 -1.07 -15.57 -25.69
CA PHE A 164 -2.06 -16.12 -26.62
C PHE A 164 -1.61 -17.46 -27.20
N GLU A 165 -0.31 -17.68 -27.41
CA GLU A 165 0.21 -18.92 -27.98
C GLU A 165 0.05 -20.11 -27.02
N SER A 166 0.36 -19.93 -25.73
CA SER A 166 0.17 -20.98 -24.73
C SER A 166 -1.32 -21.24 -24.46
N ALA A 167 -2.16 -20.21 -24.43
CA ALA A 167 -3.62 -20.36 -24.33
C ALA A 167 -4.18 -21.22 -25.48
N ILE A 168 -3.75 -20.96 -26.73
CA ILE A 168 -4.11 -21.75 -27.91
C ILE A 168 -3.72 -23.23 -27.74
N LYS A 169 -2.53 -23.53 -27.17
CA LYS A 169 -2.10 -24.92 -26.91
C LYS A 169 -3.04 -25.63 -25.93
N CYS A 170 -3.42 -24.97 -24.83
CA CYS A 170 -4.37 -25.54 -23.86
C CYS A 170 -5.73 -25.82 -24.50
N TYR A 171 -6.27 -24.88 -25.29
CA TYR A 171 -7.53 -25.09 -26.03
C TYR A 171 -7.43 -26.24 -27.03
N HIS A 172 -6.33 -26.36 -27.77
CA HIS A 172 -6.11 -27.50 -28.66
C HIS A 172 -6.02 -28.83 -27.93
N HIS A 173 -5.46 -28.87 -26.72
CA HIS A 173 -5.45 -30.07 -25.91
C HIS A 173 -6.88 -30.51 -25.56
N VAL A 174 -7.74 -29.59 -25.12
CA VAL A 174 -9.16 -29.86 -24.86
C VAL A 174 -9.87 -30.42 -26.10
N LEU A 175 -9.62 -29.84 -27.28
CA LEU A 175 -10.15 -30.36 -28.55
C LEU A 175 -9.63 -31.78 -28.85
N SER A 176 -8.35 -32.08 -28.56
CA SER A 176 -7.75 -33.40 -28.78
C SER A 176 -8.37 -34.50 -27.90
N LEU A 177 -8.91 -34.14 -26.73
CA LEU A 177 -9.70 -35.02 -25.85
C LEU A 177 -11.13 -35.26 -26.37
N GLY A 178 -11.46 -34.77 -27.57
CA GLY A 178 -12.78 -34.92 -28.20
C GLY A 178 -13.85 -34.01 -27.60
N ARG A 179 -13.46 -32.98 -26.83
CA ARG A 179 -14.38 -32.01 -26.24
C ARG A 179 -14.52 -30.80 -27.16
N GLU A 180 -15.30 -30.97 -28.23
CA GLU A 180 -15.59 -29.88 -29.18
C GLU A 180 -16.77 -29.02 -28.72
N ASN A 181 -16.57 -27.70 -28.70
CA ASN A 181 -17.62 -26.72 -28.40
C ASN A 181 -17.32 -25.40 -29.11
N ASN A 182 -18.36 -24.69 -29.57
CA ASN A 182 -18.27 -23.36 -30.19
C ASN A 182 -17.38 -22.39 -29.39
N LEU A 183 -17.49 -22.39 -28.05
CA LEU A 183 -16.73 -21.49 -27.19
C LEU A 183 -15.21 -21.69 -27.33
N ILE A 184 -14.74 -22.92 -27.51
CA ILE A 184 -13.30 -23.19 -27.63
C ILE A 184 -12.77 -22.64 -28.97
N TYR A 185 -13.51 -22.87 -30.06
CA TYR A 185 -13.16 -22.31 -31.38
C TYR A 185 -13.19 -20.78 -31.38
N TYR A 186 -14.17 -20.18 -30.71
CA TYR A 186 -14.26 -18.73 -30.51
C TYR A 186 -13.05 -18.18 -29.76
N GLN A 187 -12.67 -18.77 -28.62
CA GLN A 187 -11.51 -18.32 -27.83
C GLN A 187 -10.20 -18.40 -28.63
N ILE A 188 -10.01 -19.45 -29.44
CA ILE A 188 -8.87 -19.55 -30.35
C ILE A 188 -8.90 -18.43 -31.40
N GLY A 189 -10.06 -18.14 -31.99
CA GLY A 189 -10.25 -17.06 -32.97
C GLY A 189 -9.90 -15.68 -32.39
N ILE A 190 -10.30 -15.42 -31.14
CA ILE A 190 -9.93 -14.19 -30.43
C ILE A 190 -8.42 -14.13 -30.20
N CYS A 191 -7.78 -15.21 -29.75
CA CYS A 191 -6.32 -15.25 -29.57
C CYS A 191 -5.58 -14.84 -30.86
N TYR A 192 -6.00 -15.37 -32.02
CA TYR A 192 -5.42 -14.97 -33.32
C TYR A 192 -5.71 -13.52 -33.71
N THR A 193 -6.86 -12.97 -33.30
CA THR A 193 -7.20 -11.54 -33.50
C THR A 193 -6.20 -10.64 -32.76
N HIS A 194 -5.81 -11.02 -31.54
CA HIS A 194 -4.79 -10.28 -30.77
C HIS A 194 -3.39 -10.39 -31.38
N ILE A 195 -3.04 -11.56 -31.93
CA ILE A 195 -1.77 -11.78 -32.66
C ILE A 195 -1.78 -11.07 -34.03
N LYS A 196 -2.94 -10.54 -34.48
CA LYS A 196 -3.18 -9.88 -35.78
C LYS A 196 -3.03 -10.79 -36.99
N GLU A 197 -3.18 -12.10 -36.78
CA GLU A 197 -3.28 -13.10 -37.83
C GLU A 197 -4.75 -13.18 -38.29
N TRP A 198 -5.21 -12.10 -38.95
CA TRP A 198 -6.63 -11.88 -39.26
C TRP A 198 -7.26 -13.02 -40.07
N ASP A 199 -6.51 -13.64 -40.99
CA ASP A 199 -7.00 -14.76 -41.80
C ASP A 199 -7.28 -16.02 -40.94
N LEU A 200 -6.41 -16.30 -39.96
CA LEU A 200 -6.62 -17.40 -39.02
C LEU A 200 -7.77 -17.11 -38.06
N ALA A 201 -7.84 -15.88 -37.54
CA ALA A 201 -8.95 -15.43 -36.71
C ALA A 201 -10.29 -15.64 -37.41
N ILE A 202 -10.41 -15.19 -38.68
CA ILE A 202 -11.62 -15.37 -39.49
C ILE A 202 -11.98 -16.86 -39.61
N ASN A 203 -11.03 -17.73 -39.93
CA ASN A 203 -11.28 -19.17 -40.08
C ASN A 203 -11.84 -19.81 -38.79
N TYR A 204 -11.23 -19.53 -37.63
CA TYR A 204 -11.68 -20.10 -36.36
C TYR A 204 -13.01 -19.51 -35.87
N LEU A 205 -13.24 -18.21 -36.08
CA LEU A 205 -14.54 -17.59 -35.78
C LEU A 205 -15.64 -18.11 -36.71
N GLU A 206 -15.35 -18.35 -37.99
CA GLU A 206 -16.27 -19.01 -38.94
C GLU A 206 -16.62 -20.44 -38.49
N LYS A 207 -15.65 -21.21 -38.01
CA LYS A 207 -15.91 -22.54 -37.43
C LYS A 207 -16.80 -22.47 -36.19
N SER A 208 -16.62 -21.45 -35.34
CA SER A 208 -17.48 -21.24 -34.17
C SER A 208 -18.94 -21.05 -34.59
N ILE A 209 -19.21 -20.18 -35.58
CA ILE A 209 -20.58 -19.96 -36.08
C ILE A 209 -21.11 -21.15 -36.90
N GLN A 210 -20.25 -21.98 -37.49
CA GLN A 210 -20.69 -23.24 -38.13
C GLN A 210 -21.23 -24.24 -37.10
N ILE A 211 -20.59 -24.33 -35.93
CA ILE A 211 -21.04 -25.21 -34.82
C ILE A 211 -22.28 -24.60 -34.15
N LYS A 212 -22.26 -23.30 -33.91
CA LYS A 212 -23.37 -22.56 -33.27
C LYS A 212 -23.71 -21.31 -34.09
N ALA A 213 -24.64 -21.47 -35.03
CA ALA A 213 -25.04 -20.43 -35.99
C ALA A 213 -25.66 -19.17 -35.36
N ASP A 214 -26.16 -19.27 -34.12
CA ASP A 214 -26.74 -18.18 -33.35
C ASP A 214 -25.77 -17.57 -32.31
N TYR A 215 -24.46 -17.86 -32.40
CA TYR A 215 -23.47 -17.28 -31.50
C TYR A 215 -23.02 -15.88 -31.93
N ALA A 216 -23.80 -14.87 -31.50
CA ALA A 216 -23.58 -13.47 -31.84
C ALA A 216 -22.15 -12.92 -31.59
N PRO A 217 -21.43 -13.28 -30.49
CA PRO A 217 -20.08 -12.78 -30.25
C PRO A 217 -19.10 -13.03 -31.39
N ALA A 218 -19.12 -14.23 -31.97
CA ALA A 218 -18.26 -14.56 -33.10
C ALA A 218 -18.54 -13.72 -34.36
N TYR A 219 -19.80 -13.30 -34.59
CA TYR A 219 -20.13 -12.39 -35.69
C TYR A 219 -19.61 -10.96 -35.45
N GLY A 220 -19.61 -10.49 -34.20
CA GLY A 220 -19.04 -9.19 -33.83
C GLY A 220 -17.53 -9.13 -34.08
N ASP A 221 -16.80 -10.14 -33.62
CA ASP A 221 -15.34 -10.21 -33.82
C ASP A 221 -14.96 -10.41 -35.29
N LEU A 222 -15.76 -11.17 -36.06
CA LEU A 222 -15.61 -11.27 -37.51
C LEU A 222 -15.72 -9.90 -38.18
N ALA A 223 -16.75 -9.13 -37.82
CA ALA A 223 -16.93 -7.79 -38.38
C ALA A 223 -15.73 -6.88 -38.12
N LEU A 224 -15.17 -6.93 -36.91
CA LEU A 224 -13.98 -6.18 -36.55
C LEU A 224 -12.79 -6.59 -37.43
N ALA A 225 -12.55 -7.90 -37.58
CA ALA A 225 -11.49 -8.41 -38.45
C ALA A 225 -11.63 -7.90 -39.90
N PHE A 226 -12.86 -7.88 -40.45
CA PHE A 226 -13.13 -7.35 -41.80
C PHE A 226 -12.94 -5.82 -41.90
N ILE A 227 -13.28 -5.04 -40.87
CA ILE A 227 -13.02 -3.59 -40.82
C ILE A 227 -11.52 -3.30 -40.80
N GLN A 228 -10.74 -4.09 -40.04
CA GLN A 228 -9.28 -3.90 -39.92
C GLN A 228 -8.55 -4.14 -41.25
N ILE A 229 -9.04 -5.06 -42.08
CA ILE A 229 -8.50 -5.28 -43.43
C ILE A 229 -9.09 -4.31 -44.48
N GLY A 230 -9.94 -3.37 -44.08
CA GLY A 230 -10.49 -2.29 -44.91
C GLY A 230 -11.79 -2.62 -45.65
N ASN A 231 -12.43 -3.75 -45.36
CA ASN A 231 -13.67 -4.18 -46.00
C ASN A 231 -14.90 -3.79 -45.16
N PHE A 232 -15.23 -2.49 -45.20
CA PHE A 232 -16.26 -1.90 -44.34
C PHE A 232 -17.67 -2.45 -44.61
N ASP A 233 -18.01 -2.74 -45.87
CA ASP A 233 -19.36 -3.21 -46.22
C ASP A 233 -19.63 -4.62 -45.66
N GLN A 234 -18.67 -5.56 -45.74
CA GLN A 234 -18.81 -6.87 -45.11
C GLN A 234 -18.78 -6.79 -43.59
N GLY A 235 -17.95 -5.92 -43.02
CA GLY A 235 -17.94 -5.66 -41.58
C GLY A 235 -19.31 -5.22 -41.07
N ILE A 236 -19.95 -4.27 -41.76
CA ILE A 236 -21.29 -3.79 -41.41
C ILE A 236 -22.32 -4.93 -41.53
N GLU A 237 -22.26 -5.76 -42.57
CA GLU A 237 -23.17 -6.92 -42.71
C GLU A 237 -23.06 -7.89 -41.53
N TYR A 238 -21.84 -8.20 -41.07
CA TYR A 238 -21.63 -9.07 -39.92
C TYR A 238 -22.09 -8.42 -38.60
N ILE A 239 -21.93 -7.10 -38.45
CA ILE A 239 -22.51 -6.35 -37.33
C ILE A 239 -24.04 -6.47 -37.33
N HIS A 240 -24.70 -6.30 -38.48
CA HIS A 240 -26.16 -6.48 -38.59
C HIS A 240 -26.59 -7.88 -38.13
N LYS A 241 -25.86 -8.93 -38.56
CA LYS A 241 -26.17 -10.32 -38.16
C LYS A 241 -25.95 -10.55 -36.66
N ALA A 242 -24.86 -10.03 -36.10
CA ALA A 242 -24.59 -10.15 -34.67
C ALA A 242 -25.72 -9.53 -33.82
N ILE A 243 -26.18 -8.34 -34.21
CA ILE A 243 -27.27 -7.63 -33.55
C ILE A 243 -28.62 -8.36 -33.73
N GLN A 244 -28.89 -8.87 -34.93
CA GLN A 244 -30.11 -9.63 -35.20
C GLN A 244 -30.20 -10.90 -34.34
N LEU A 245 -29.08 -11.61 -34.17
CA LEU A 245 -29.02 -12.87 -33.44
C LEU A 245 -29.09 -12.68 -31.93
N ASN A 246 -28.47 -11.61 -31.42
CA ASN A 246 -28.56 -11.27 -30.02
C ASN A 246 -28.69 -9.75 -29.85
N PRO A 247 -29.92 -9.22 -29.74
CA PRO A 247 -30.14 -7.81 -29.43
C PRO A 247 -29.52 -7.37 -28.08
N GLN A 248 -29.24 -8.31 -27.17
CA GLN A 248 -28.48 -8.06 -25.95
C GLN A 248 -26.97 -7.97 -26.21
N PHE A 249 -26.44 -8.68 -27.20
CA PHE A 249 -25.03 -8.58 -27.61
C PHE A 249 -24.70 -7.19 -28.17
N SER A 250 -25.66 -6.50 -28.81
CA SER A 250 -25.53 -5.08 -29.11
C SER A 250 -25.22 -4.24 -27.86
N GLN A 251 -25.87 -4.54 -26.73
CA GLN A 251 -25.61 -3.86 -25.45
C GLN A 251 -24.23 -4.23 -24.88
N ASP A 252 -23.75 -5.46 -25.12
CA ASP A 252 -22.39 -5.89 -24.74
C ASP A 252 -21.30 -5.27 -25.65
N LEU A 253 -21.59 -5.07 -26.94
CA LEU A 253 -20.68 -4.40 -27.88
C LEU A 253 -20.60 -2.88 -27.58
N ILE A 254 -21.73 -2.28 -27.20
CA ILE A 254 -21.78 -0.94 -26.59
C ILE A 254 -20.89 -0.89 -25.35
N SER A 255 -21.01 -1.86 -24.44
CA SER A 255 -20.22 -1.87 -23.19
C SER A 255 -18.73 -2.09 -23.40
N ILE A 256 -18.31 -2.85 -24.42
CA ILE A 256 -16.90 -3.01 -24.80
C ILE A 256 -16.32 -1.70 -25.34
N LEU A 257 -17.06 -0.97 -26.18
CA LEU A 257 -16.69 0.37 -26.67
C LEU A 257 -16.64 1.42 -25.54
N GLU A 258 -17.40 1.20 -24.46
CA GLU A 258 -17.42 2.04 -23.25
C GLU A 258 -16.31 1.70 -22.23
N SER A 259 -15.70 0.51 -22.29
CA SER A 259 -14.90 -0.03 -21.18
C SER A 259 -13.40 0.36 -21.12
N GLN A 260 -12.89 1.23 -21.99
CA GLN A 260 -11.58 1.87 -21.76
C GLN A 260 -11.71 3.04 -20.76
N LYS A 261 -11.86 2.67 -19.47
CA LYS A 261 -11.75 3.46 -18.22
C LYS A 261 -12.57 4.77 -18.09
N ILE A 262 -13.57 4.72 -17.18
CA ILE A 262 -14.04 5.71 -16.17
C ILE A 262 -15.57 6.01 -16.19
N THR A 263 -16.13 6.07 -14.98
CA THR A 263 -17.37 6.64 -14.36
C THR A 263 -18.58 7.11 -15.21
N LEU A 264 -19.78 6.97 -14.59
CA LEU A 264 -21.18 7.17 -15.03
C LEU A 264 -21.60 8.49 -15.74
N SER A 265 -20.68 9.19 -16.41
CA SER A 265 -20.95 10.22 -17.43
C SER A 265 -20.59 9.76 -18.86
N ASN A 266 -20.07 8.53 -19.00
CA ASN A 266 -19.40 7.99 -20.20
C ASN A 266 -20.17 6.85 -20.88
N ILE A 267 -21.47 7.03 -21.13
CA ILE A 267 -22.12 6.22 -22.18
C ILE A 267 -21.62 6.77 -23.51
N ASN A 268 -21.02 5.94 -24.36
CA ASN A 268 -20.71 6.36 -25.73
C ASN A 268 -22.02 6.38 -26.51
N ILE A 269 -22.73 7.52 -26.44
CA ILE A 269 -24.00 7.77 -27.14
C ILE A 269 -23.84 7.44 -28.63
N ASP A 270 -22.66 7.70 -29.21
CA ASP A 270 -22.38 7.44 -30.62
C ASP A 270 -22.41 5.94 -30.95
N GLY A 271 -21.97 5.08 -30.02
CA GLY A 271 -22.04 3.62 -30.17
C GLY A 271 -23.47 3.08 -30.06
N ILE A 272 -24.28 3.62 -29.15
CA ILE A 272 -25.70 3.28 -29.02
C ILE A 272 -26.48 3.73 -30.26
N GLU A 273 -26.20 4.94 -30.73
CA GLU A 273 -26.82 5.52 -31.91
C GLU A 273 -26.40 4.76 -33.17
N PHE A 274 -25.14 4.37 -33.32
CA PHE A 274 -24.67 3.48 -34.40
C PHE A 274 -25.50 2.19 -34.49
N ILE A 275 -25.72 1.51 -33.37
CA ILE A 275 -26.52 0.29 -33.32
C ILE A 275 -28.00 0.55 -33.65
N SER A 276 -28.55 1.67 -33.20
CA SER A 276 -29.91 2.10 -33.57
C SER A 276 -30.05 2.32 -35.08
N LEU A 277 -29.05 2.96 -35.70
CA LEU A 277 -29.03 3.26 -37.14
C LEU A 277 -28.91 1.98 -37.97
N ILE A 278 -28.07 1.04 -37.54
CA ILE A 278 -27.94 -0.29 -38.16
C ILE A 278 -29.26 -1.06 -38.12
N ASN A 279 -30.05 -0.93 -37.07
CA ASN A 279 -31.34 -1.63 -36.96
C ASN A 279 -32.47 -0.97 -37.75
N ASN A 280 -32.31 0.27 -38.20
CA ASN A 280 -33.35 1.01 -38.89
C ASN A 280 -33.01 1.21 -40.38
N PRO A 281 -33.75 0.53 -41.30
CA PRO A 281 -33.44 0.53 -42.73
C PRO A 281 -33.63 1.88 -43.43
N HIS A 282 -34.09 2.91 -42.72
CA HIS A 282 -34.36 4.25 -43.25
C HIS A 282 -33.20 5.25 -43.10
N HIS A 283 -32.15 4.93 -42.35
CA HIS A 283 -31.02 5.85 -42.17
C HIS A 283 -30.07 5.88 -43.36
N GLN A 284 -29.43 7.03 -43.55
CA GLN A 284 -28.51 7.23 -44.67
C GLN A 284 -27.16 6.62 -44.35
N LYS A 285 -26.45 6.17 -45.39
CA LYS A 285 -25.12 5.55 -45.27
C LYS A 285 -24.08 6.53 -44.66
N SER A 286 -24.27 7.84 -44.84
CA SER A 286 -23.49 8.90 -44.18
C SER A 286 -23.50 8.80 -42.67
N ASP A 287 -24.68 8.58 -42.09
CA ASP A 287 -24.88 8.52 -40.65
C ASP A 287 -24.06 7.34 -40.10
N LEU A 288 -24.22 6.15 -40.68
CA LEU A 288 -23.48 4.95 -40.26
C LEU A 288 -21.96 5.15 -40.26
N TYR A 289 -21.41 5.78 -41.30
CA TYR A 289 -19.99 6.09 -41.37
C TYR A 289 -19.55 7.14 -40.35
N PHE A 290 -20.37 8.18 -40.13
CA PHE A 290 -20.09 9.17 -39.10
C PHE A 290 -20.00 8.54 -37.71
N TYR A 291 -20.96 7.73 -37.31
CA TYR A 291 -20.94 7.13 -35.97
C TYR A 291 -19.82 6.09 -35.80
N LEU A 292 -19.54 5.29 -36.84
CA LEU A 292 -18.39 4.38 -36.83
C LEU A 292 -17.07 5.15 -36.72
N SER A 293 -16.96 6.31 -37.37
CA SER A 293 -15.77 7.16 -37.27
C SER A 293 -15.54 7.72 -35.87
N GLN A 294 -16.59 8.18 -35.20
CA GLN A 294 -16.50 8.67 -33.81
C GLN A 294 -15.98 7.57 -32.89
N THR A 295 -16.54 6.37 -33.06
CA THR A 295 -16.18 5.17 -32.31
C THR A 295 -14.71 4.78 -32.48
N LEU A 296 -14.14 4.93 -33.69
CA LEU A 296 -12.77 4.51 -33.99
C LEU A 296 -11.72 5.61 -33.81
N SER A 297 -12.13 6.87 -33.66
CA SER A 297 -11.27 8.06 -33.71
C SER A 297 -10.06 8.01 -32.76
N LEU A 298 -10.23 7.53 -31.53
CA LEU A 298 -9.18 7.46 -30.52
C LEU A 298 -8.11 6.40 -30.83
N LYS A 299 -8.52 5.26 -31.38
CA LYS A 299 -7.65 4.08 -31.53
C LYS A 299 -7.07 3.95 -32.93
N TYR A 300 -7.82 4.40 -33.94
CA TYR A 300 -7.48 4.28 -35.35
C TYR A 300 -7.83 5.59 -36.10
N PRO A 301 -7.11 6.70 -35.82
CA PRO A 301 -7.46 8.04 -36.34
C PRO A 301 -7.46 8.09 -37.87
N GLU A 302 -6.57 7.34 -38.52
CA GLU A 302 -6.51 7.23 -39.99
C GLU A 302 -7.75 6.56 -40.58
N ILE A 303 -8.33 5.57 -39.89
CA ILE A 303 -9.57 4.89 -40.32
C ILE A 303 -10.77 5.80 -40.09
N ALA A 304 -10.84 6.45 -38.92
CA ALA A 304 -11.90 7.40 -38.59
C ALA A 304 -11.94 8.58 -39.56
N TYR A 305 -10.78 9.13 -39.93
CA TYR A 305 -10.68 10.19 -40.92
C TYR A 305 -11.26 9.78 -42.28
N LYS A 306 -10.91 8.58 -42.78
CA LYS A 306 -11.47 8.06 -44.05
C LYS A 306 -12.98 7.88 -44.00
N LEU A 307 -13.51 7.38 -42.89
CA LEU A 307 -14.96 7.23 -42.69
C LEU A 307 -15.67 8.59 -42.66
N LEU A 308 -15.11 9.61 -41.98
CA LEU A 308 -15.67 10.97 -41.99
C LEU A 308 -15.64 11.62 -43.37
N GLN A 309 -14.59 11.38 -44.16
CA GLN A 309 -14.54 11.85 -45.54
C GLN A 309 -15.70 11.26 -46.35
N GLN A 310 -15.91 9.94 -46.26
CA GLN A 310 -17.04 9.28 -46.91
C GLN A 310 -18.39 9.79 -46.40
N ALA A 311 -18.52 10.05 -45.10
CA ALA A 311 -19.74 10.56 -44.50
C ALA A 311 -20.10 11.97 -44.99
N VAL A 312 -19.13 12.90 -45.02
CA VAL A 312 -19.32 14.29 -45.50
C VAL A 312 -19.59 14.35 -47.00
N GLU A 313 -19.00 13.45 -47.79
CA GLU A 313 -19.31 13.35 -49.23
C GLU A 313 -20.78 12.97 -49.48
N ILE A 314 -21.36 12.15 -48.61
CA ILE A 314 -22.75 11.69 -48.71
C ILE A 314 -23.72 12.75 -48.16
N ASP A 315 -23.43 13.36 -47.00
CA ASP A 315 -24.26 14.41 -46.38
C ASP A 315 -23.43 15.64 -45.91
N PRO A 316 -23.19 16.61 -46.80
CA PRO A 316 -22.31 17.75 -46.52
C PRO A 316 -22.93 18.86 -45.66
N GLN A 317 -24.22 18.79 -45.32
CA GLN A 317 -24.91 19.83 -44.52
C GLN A 317 -25.11 19.43 -43.06
N ASN A 318 -24.77 18.19 -42.69
CA ASN A 318 -24.95 17.69 -41.34
C ASN A 318 -23.99 18.37 -40.35
N LEU A 319 -24.56 19.00 -39.31
CA LEU A 319 -23.85 19.72 -38.26
C LEU A 319 -22.79 18.85 -37.57
N ASN A 320 -23.17 17.64 -37.14
CA ASN A 320 -22.32 16.80 -36.29
C ASN A 320 -21.14 16.21 -37.09
N ILE A 321 -21.41 15.73 -38.31
CA ILE A 321 -20.38 15.21 -39.23
C ILE A 321 -19.35 16.30 -39.56
N SER A 322 -19.85 17.48 -39.90
CA SER A 322 -19.01 18.62 -40.25
C SER A 322 -18.19 19.13 -39.06
N LEU A 323 -18.76 19.18 -37.85
CA LEU A 323 -18.05 19.57 -36.63
C LEU A 323 -16.93 18.58 -36.30
N ALA A 324 -17.20 17.28 -36.40
CA ALA A 324 -16.22 16.24 -36.11
C ALA A 324 -15.03 16.28 -37.08
N LEU A 325 -15.31 16.38 -38.38
CA LEU A 325 -14.25 16.54 -39.37
C LEU A 325 -13.49 17.86 -39.17
N SER A 326 -14.19 18.95 -38.84
CA SER A 326 -13.57 20.26 -38.56
C SER A 326 -12.60 20.22 -37.38
N LYS A 327 -12.89 19.43 -36.33
CA LYS A 327 -11.99 19.22 -35.18
C LYS A 327 -10.72 18.46 -35.60
N ILE A 328 -10.86 17.36 -36.35
CA ILE A 328 -9.71 16.59 -36.87
C ILE A 328 -8.85 17.44 -37.82
N LEU A 329 -9.49 18.26 -38.68
CA LEU A 329 -8.78 19.18 -39.56
C LEU A 329 -7.99 20.23 -38.75
N LEU A 330 -8.53 20.72 -37.64
CA LEU A 330 -7.84 21.66 -36.74
C LEU A 330 -6.61 21.02 -36.06
N GLU A 331 -6.70 19.75 -35.69
CA GLU A 331 -5.58 18.96 -35.17
C GLU A 331 -4.50 18.73 -36.22
N GLN A 332 -4.89 18.46 -37.48
CA GLN A 332 -3.98 18.37 -38.64
C GLN A 332 -3.48 19.73 -39.15
N ASP A 333 -3.74 20.82 -38.41
CA ASP A 333 -3.36 22.20 -38.73
C ASP A 333 -3.94 22.77 -40.03
N LYS A 334 -5.01 22.15 -40.56
CA LYS A 334 -5.78 22.61 -41.73
C LYS A 334 -6.86 23.61 -41.32
N ILE A 335 -6.44 24.70 -40.69
CA ILE A 335 -7.32 25.70 -40.05
C ILE A 335 -8.31 26.32 -41.06
N THR A 336 -7.84 26.65 -42.26
CA THR A 336 -8.68 27.27 -43.30
C THR A 336 -9.78 26.35 -43.82
N GLU A 337 -9.51 25.05 -43.94
CA GLU A 337 -10.50 24.05 -44.35
C GLU A 337 -11.56 23.85 -43.26
N SER A 338 -11.12 23.78 -42.00
CA SER A 338 -12.00 23.73 -40.83
C SER A 338 -12.91 24.97 -40.76
N MET A 339 -12.36 26.18 -40.86
CA MET A 339 -13.15 27.42 -40.86
C MET A 339 -14.11 27.51 -42.05
N ALA A 340 -13.70 27.07 -43.24
CA ALA A 340 -14.56 27.04 -44.42
C ALA A 340 -15.75 26.09 -44.20
N MET A 341 -15.51 24.92 -43.60
CA MET A 341 -16.55 23.96 -43.24
C MET A 341 -17.51 24.53 -42.18
N LEU A 342 -16.96 25.07 -41.09
CA LEU A 342 -17.73 25.71 -40.02
C LEU A 342 -18.56 26.88 -40.54
N SER A 343 -18.03 27.68 -41.47
CA SER A 343 -18.76 28.82 -42.06
C SER A 343 -19.99 28.38 -42.85
N LYS A 344 -19.93 27.24 -43.56
CA LYS A 344 -21.05 26.69 -44.33
C LYS A 344 -22.18 26.27 -43.40
N ILE A 345 -21.86 25.61 -42.28
CA ILE A 345 -22.87 25.11 -41.33
C ILE A 345 -23.37 26.19 -40.36
N MET A 346 -22.57 27.21 -40.06
CA MET A 346 -22.93 28.32 -39.16
C MET A 346 -24.09 29.19 -39.71
N HIS A 347 -24.30 29.21 -41.03
CA HIS A 347 -25.47 29.87 -41.63
C HIS A 347 -26.78 29.09 -41.47
N ILE A 348 -26.68 27.80 -41.12
CA ILE A 348 -27.81 26.86 -41.04
C ILE A 348 -28.14 26.54 -39.57
N HIS A 349 -27.11 26.44 -38.71
CA HIS A 349 -27.22 26.01 -37.32
C HIS A 349 -26.64 27.06 -36.35
N ASN A 350 -27.33 27.29 -35.23
CA ASN A 350 -26.89 28.17 -34.16
C ASN A 350 -26.64 27.36 -32.87
N HIS A 351 -25.42 26.83 -32.69
CA HIS A 351 -25.03 25.91 -31.60
C HIS A 351 -23.71 26.34 -30.95
N GLU A 352 -23.54 26.14 -29.65
CA GLU A 352 -22.34 26.55 -28.91
C GLU A 352 -21.06 25.91 -29.44
N ASP A 353 -21.09 24.62 -29.80
CA ASP A 353 -19.90 23.90 -30.30
C ASP A 353 -19.33 24.50 -31.59
N ILE A 354 -20.18 25.04 -32.46
CA ILE A 354 -19.72 25.74 -33.67
C ILE A 354 -18.87 26.94 -33.26
N TYR A 355 -19.39 27.74 -32.34
CA TYR A 355 -18.69 28.92 -31.84
C TYR A 355 -17.47 28.55 -31.00
N TYR A 356 -17.51 27.45 -30.27
CA TYR A 356 -16.39 26.93 -29.49
C TYR A 356 -15.23 26.50 -30.39
N VAL A 357 -15.47 25.62 -31.36
CA VAL A 357 -14.43 25.18 -32.32
C VAL A 357 -13.96 26.36 -33.18
N MET A 358 -14.87 27.24 -33.60
CA MET A 358 -14.50 28.49 -34.27
C MET A 358 -13.62 29.38 -33.40
N SER A 359 -13.89 29.49 -32.09
CA SER A 359 -13.04 30.23 -31.16
C SER A 359 -11.66 29.60 -31.04
N GLN A 360 -11.55 28.27 -31.05
CA GLN A 360 -10.26 27.56 -31.07
C GLN A 360 -9.49 27.83 -32.36
N CYS A 361 -10.16 27.86 -33.53
CA CYS A 361 -9.54 28.29 -34.79
C CYS A 361 -9.00 29.73 -34.66
N TRP A 362 -9.79 30.66 -34.13
CA TRP A 362 -9.34 32.05 -33.93
C TRP A 362 -8.23 32.19 -32.89
N LEU A 363 -8.21 31.36 -31.84
CA LEU A 363 -7.12 31.29 -30.87
C LEU A 363 -5.83 30.79 -31.54
N LYS A 364 -5.90 29.75 -32.39
CA LYS A 364 -4.76 29.28 -33.20
C LYS A 364 -4.25 30.34 -34.18
N LEU A 365 -5.15 31.19 -34.69
CA LEU A 365 -4.83 32.36 -35.51
C LEU A 365 -4.44 33.60 -34.69
N GLU A 366 -4.34 33.49 -33.36
CA GLU A 366 -4.00 34.57 -32.41
C GLU A 366 -4.95 35.79 -32.45
N ASN A 367 -6.16 35.64 -33.00
CA ASN A 367 -7.17 36.70 -33.03
C ASN A 367 -8.07 36.63 -31.79
N TYR A 368 -7.55 37.13 -30.67
CA TYR A 368 -8.21 37.05 -29.36
C TYR A 368 -9.54 37.83 -29.30
N GLN A 369 -9.67 38.92 -30.05
CA GLN A 369 -10.92 39.70 -30.07
C GLN A 369 -12.09 38.86 -30.60
N GLN A 370 -11.88 38.15 -31.71
CA GLN A 370 -12.89 37.25 -32.26
C GLN A 370 -13.09 36.03 -31.34
N ALA A 371 -12.02 35.45 -30.80
CA ALA A 371 -12.14 34.35 -29.85
C ALA A 371 -13.02 34.72 -28.64
N ILE A 372 -12.84 35.91 -28.05
CA ILE A 372 -13.67 36.41 -26.93
C ILE A 372 -15.13 36.55 -27.35
N VAL A 373 -15.41 37.10 -28.53
CA VAL A 373 -16.79 37.23 -29.03
C VAL A 373 -17.45 35.86 -29.11
N TYR A 374 -16.76 34.86 -29.65
CA TYR A 374 -17.28 33.52 -29.77
C TYR A 374 -17.38 32.79 -28.42
N LEU A 375 -16.41 32.93 -27.52
CA LEU A 375 -16.46 32.34 -26.16
C LEU A 375 -17.55 32.98 -25.29
N LYS A 376 -17.78 34.29 -25.40
CA LYS A 376 -18.92 34.96 -24.76
C LYS A 376 -20.26 34.46 -25.32
N LYS A 377 -20.33 34.12 -26.61
CA LYS A 377 -21.51 33.45 -27.20
C LYS A 377 -21.68 32.03 -26.65
N VAL A 378 -20.60 31.26 -26.51
CA VAL A 378 -20.63 29.91 -25.88
C VAL A 378 -21.22 30.02 -24.48
N ILE A 379 -20.72 30.91 -23.63
CA ILE A 379 -21.20 31.09 -22.26
C ILE A 379 -22.63 31.63 -22.21
N ALA A 380 -23.02 32.51 -23.15
CA ALA A 380 -24.38 33.01 -23.25
C ALA A 380 -25.40 31.93 -23.64
N ILE A 381 -24.97 30.95 -24.44
CA ILE A 381 -25.80 29.79 -24.82
C ILE A 381 -25.78 28.75 -23.69
N ASN A 382 -24.61 28.43 -23.14
CA ASN A 382 -24.40 27.40 -22.12
C ASN A 382 -23.46 27.88 -20.98
N PRO A 383 -24.02 28.40 -19.88
CA PRO A 383 -23.24 28.87 -18.73
C PRO A 383 -22.53 27.78 -17.92
N ASN A 384 -22.78 26.49 -18.15
CA ASN A 384 -22.15 25.40 -17.39
C ASN A 384 -20.96 24.76 -18.13
N PHE A 385 -20.59 25.28 -19.31
CA PHE A 385 -19.48 24.75 -20.13
C PHE A 385 -18.12 25.17 -19.52
N ILE A 386 -17.59 24.38 -18.60
CA ILE A 386 -16.43 24.74 -17.74
C ILE A 386 -15.19 25.10 -18.57
N GLU A 387 -14.96 24.40 -19.68
CA GLU A 387 -13.82 24.58 -20.56
C GLU A 387 -13.79 25.98 -21.20
N SER A 388 -14.97 26.57 -21.40
CA SER A 388 -15.10 27.92 -21.95
C SER A 388 -14.64 28.99 -20.96
N TYR A 389 -14.69 28.75 -19.65
CA TYR A 389 -14.29 29.72 -18.64
C TYR A 389 -12.76 29.87 -18.57
N TYR A 390 -12.00 28.76 -18.64
CA TYR A 390 -10.54 28.87 -18.69
C TYR A 390 -10.07 29.42 -20.04
N LEU A 391 -10.68 29.02 -21.17
CA LEU A 391 -10.34 29.58 -22.49
C LEU A 391 -10.73 31.05 -22.61
N LEU A 392 -11.87 31.47 -22.03
CA LEU A 392 -12.25 32.87 -21.96
C LEU A 392 -11.30 33.65 -21.04
N GLY A 393 -10.94 33.10 -19.88
CA GLY A 393 -9.94 33.68 -18.99
C GLY A 393 -8.61 33.90 -19.71
N MET A 394 -8.15 32.90 -20.47
CA MET A 394 -6.95 32.99 -21.31
C MET A 394 -7.09 34.03 -22.43
N ALA A 395 -8.19 34.03 -23.18
CA ALA A 395 -8.41 34.97 -24.28
C ALA A 395 -8.54 36.41 -23.76
N LEU A 396 -9.27 36.64 -22.66
CA LEU A 396 -9.39 37.93 -21.98
C LEU A 396 -8.03 38.41 -21.49
N PHE A 397 -7.25 37.53 -20.86
CA PHE A 397 -5.88 37.82 -20.44
C PHE A 397 -5.01 38.26 -21.63
N ARG A 398 -5.00 37.48 -22.71
CA ARG A 398 -4.25 37.77 -23.96
C ARG A 398 -4.72 39.06 -24.65
N SER A 399 -5.98 39.44 -24.48
CA SER A 399 -6.54 40.70 -24.98
C SER A 399 -6.31 41.91 -24.06
N GLY A 400 -5.73 41.70 -22.86
CA GLY A 400 -5.45 42.74 -21.87
C GLY A 400 -6.53 42.99 -20.80
N ASN A 401 -7.63 42.23 -20.80
CA ASN A 401 -8.75 42.36 -19.86
C ASN A 401 -8.57 41.47 -18.61
N ILE A 402 -7.52 41.75 -17.83
CA ILE A 402 -7.04 40.87 -16.75
C ILE A 402 -8.04 40.73 -15.59
N GLU A 403 -8.63 41.84 -15.13
CA GLU A 403 -9.58 41.84 -14.00
C GLU A 403 -10.86 41.03 -14.32
N GLU A 404 -11.35 41.13 -15.56
CA GLU A 404 -12.49 40.34 -16.04
C GLU A 404 -12.14 38.84 -16.04
N ALA A 405 -10.92 38.46 -16.45
CA ALA A 405 -10.45 37.08 -16.43
C ALA A 405 -10.40 36.49 -15.01
N ILE A 406 -9.86 37.23 -14.03
CA ILE A 406 -9.79 36.79 -12.63
C ILE A 406 -11.20 36.62 -12.04
N SER A 407 -12.10 37.57 -12.32
CA SER A 407 -13.48 37.52 -11.85
C SER A 407 -14.21 36.27 -12.35
N ILE A 408 -14.06 35.96 -13.64
CA ILE A 408 -14.68 34.80 -14.29
C ILE A 408 -14.16 33.48 -13.69
N LEU A 409 -12.85 33.34 -13.45
CA LEU A 409 -12.27 32.13 -12.83
C LEU A 409 -12.63 31.95 -11.36
N LYS A 410 -12.69 33.04 -10.58
CA LYS A 410 -13.13 32.99 -9.17
C LYS A 410 -14.60 32.61 -9.05
N GLN A 411 -15.45 33.11 -9.94
CA GLN A 411 -16.85 32.73 -10.02
C GLN A 411 -17.01 31.22 -10.24
N GLN A 412 -16.13 30.60 -11.03
CA GLN A 412 -16.13 29.16 -11.22
C GLN A 412 -15.72 28.38 -9.96
N LEU A 413 -14.65 28.78 -9.27
CA LEU A 413 -14.19 28.11 -8.03
C LEU A 413 -15.16 28.22 -6.85
N GLN A 414 -16.05 29.23 -6.86
CA GLN A 414 -17.16 29.29 -5.89
C GLN A 414 -18.18 28.16 -6.10
N LYS A 415 -18.37 27.72 -7.35
CA LYS A 415 -19.23 26.58 -7.67
C LYS A 415 -18.51 25.26 -7.43
N GLU A 416 -17.20 25.19 -7.70
CA GLU A 416 -16.38 23.96 -7.56
C GLU A 416 -15.03 24.20 -6.87
N PRO A 417 -14.92 23.98 -5.54
CA PRO A 417 -13.74 24.39 -4.74
C PRO A 417 -12.45 23.58 -4.96
N ASN A 418 -12.54 22.37 -5.52
CA ASN A 418 -11.42 21.41 -5.64
C ASN A 418 -11.05 21.12 -7.10
N SER A 419 -11.23 22.08 -8.02
CA SER A 419 -10.81 21.92 -9.43
C SER A 419 -9.31 22.21 -9.59
N PRO A 420 -8.43 21.19 -9.76
CA PRO A 420 -6.99 21.41 -9.85
C PRO A 420 -6.59 22.25 -11.07
N VAL A 421 -7.28 22.11 -12.21
CA VAL A 421 -7.02 22.85 -13.46
C VAL A 421 -7.41 24.33 -13.32
N THR A 422 -8.58 24.62 -12.74
CA THR A 422 -9.02 26.01 -12.52
C THR A 422 -8.16 26.71 -11.46
N LEU A 423 -7.75 26.00 -10.40
CA LEU A 423 -6.79 26.49 -9.41
C LEU A 423 -5.44 26.81 -10.07
N ALA A 424 -4.93 25.94 -10.93
CA ALA A 424 -3.68 26.15 -11.64
C ALA A 424 -3.76 27.36 -12.62
N TYR A 425 -4.81 27.47 -13.43
CA TYR A 425 -4.98 28.63 -14.33
C TYR A 425 -5.26 29.94 -13.59
N LEU A 426 -6.03 29.92 -12.50
CA LEU A 426 -6.20 31.10 -11.66
C LEU A 426 -4.87 31.51 -11.04
N GLY A 427 -4.09 30.54 -10.54
CA GLY A 427 -2.72 30.75 -10.09
C GLY A 427 -1.87 31.44 -11.16
N PHE A 428 -1.96 30.99 -12.42
CA PHE A 428 -1.27 31.58 -13.55
C PHE A 428 -1.68 33.04 -13.85
N ILE A 429 -2.97 33.35 -13.87
CA ILE A 429 -3.45 34.72 -14.16
C ILE A 429 -3.16 35.66 -12.98
N LEU A 430 -3.33 35.21 -11.74
CA LEU A 430 -2.99 35.97 -10.54
C LEU A 430 -1.50 36.34 -10.53
N ALA A 431 -0.63 35.40 -10.89
CA ALA A 431 0.80 35.66 -11.08
C ALA A 431 1.05 36.77 -12.10
N GLN A 432 0.41 36.70 -13.26
CA GLN A 432 0.53 37.71 -14.32
C GLN A 432 -0.07 39.08 -13.95
N ASN A 433 -0.97 39.12 -12.96
CA ASN A 433 -1.54 40.35 -12.37
C ASN A 433 -0.79 40.84 -11.12
N ASN A 434 0.41 40.31 -10.84
CA ASN A 434 1.22 40.62 -9.66
C ASN A 434 0.60 40.23 -8.29
N GLN A 435 -0.35 39.30 -8.28
CA GLN A 435 -0.99 38.74 -7.08
C GLN A 435 -0.32 37.41 -6.68
N PHE A 436 0.93 37.51 -6.27
CA PHE A 436 1.83 36.35 -6.12
C PHE A 436 1.47 35.45 -4.94
N LYS A 437 1.03 36.02 -3.81
CA LYS A 437 0.71 35.24 -2.61
C LYS A 437 -0.49 34.32 -2.85
N GLU A 438 -1.55 34.84 -3.45
CA GLU A 438 -2.73 34.03 -3.79
C GLU A 438 -2.40 32.98 -4.87
N SER A 439 -1.52 33.31 -5.82
CA SER A 439 -1.06 32.38 -6.86
C SER A 439 -0.40 31.12 -6.28
N ILE A 440 0.55 31.29 -5.34
CA ILE A 440 1.27 30.17 -4.72
C ILE A 440 0.32 29.24 -3.96
N VAL A 441 -0.66 29.80 -3.23
CA VAL A 441 -1.66 29.01 -2.52
C VAL A 441 -2.48 28.16 -3.49
N CYS A 442 -2.87 28.71 -4.64
CA CYS A 442 -3.59 27.98 -5.67
C CYS A 442 -2.76 26.81 -6.24
N PHE A 443 -1.48 27.02 -6.51
CA PHE A 443 -0.60 25.96 -7.01
C PHE A 443 -0.30 24.88 -5.96
N LYS A 444 -0.04 25.24 -4.69
CA LYS A 444 0.15 24.27 -3.58
C LYS A 444 -1.02 23.32 -3.47
N ARG A 445 -2.22 23.89 -3.37
CA ARG A 445 -3.45 23.10 -3.24
C ARG A 445 -3.69 22.22 -4.45
N ALA A 446 -3.36 22.68 -5.66
CA ALA A 446 -3.49 21.84 -6.85
C ALA A 446 -2.60 20.58 -6.76
N ILE A 447 -1.35 20.71 -6.31
CA ILE A 447 -0.37 19.61 -6.21
C ILE A 447 -0.64 18.71 -4.99
N GLU A 448 -1.01 19.29 -3.85
CA GLU A 448 -1.41 18.53 -2.64
C GLU A 448 -2.63 17.65 -2.90
N ILE A 449 -3.60 18.14 -3.70
CA ILE A 449 -4.81 17.38 -4.06
C ILE A 449 -4.47 16.29 -5.07
N ASN A 450 -3.60 16.57 -6.04
CA ASN A 450 -3.21 15.61 -7.06
C ASN A 450 -1.77 15.86 -7.54
N SER A 451 -0.86 14.94 -7.21
CA SER A 451 0.54 14.99 -7.63
C SER A 451 0.74 14.89 -9.14
N ASP A 452 -0.22 14.37 -9.90
CA ASP A 452 -0.12 14.19 -11.36
C ASP A 452 -0.27 15.53 -12.12
N ILE A 453 -0.92 16.53 -11.51
CA ILE A 453 -1.05 17.87 -12.11
C ILE A 453 0.26 18.66 -12.08
N THR A 454 1.30 18.13 -11.41
CA THR A 454 2.61 18.77 -11.27
C THR A 454 3.18 19.20 -12.62
N ALA A 455 3.19 18.31 -13.63
CA ALA A 455 3.73 18.64 -14.95
C ALA A 455 2.96 19.79 -15.65
N PHE A 456 1.64 19.84 -15.42
CA PHE A 456 0.80 20.90 -15.96
C PHE A 456 1.04 22.23 -15.24
N VAL A 457 1.12 22.22 -13.90
CA VAL A 457 1.46 23.40 -13.09
C VAL A 457 2.84 23.94 -13.46
N GLU A 458 3.85 23.08 -13.61
CA GLU A 458 5.19 23.42 -14.10
C GLU A 458 5.15 24.08 -15.48
N THR A 459 4.31 23.58 -16.39
CA THR A 459 4.14 24.17 -17.73
C THR A 459 3.58 25.60 -17.65
N LEU A 460 2.55 25.83 -16.83
CA LEU A 460 1.97 27.17 -16.65
C LEU A 460 2.98 28.15 -16.04
N ILE A 461 3.73 27.69 -15.04
CA ILE A 461 4.85 28.44 -14.44
C ILE A 461 5.88 28.82 -15.51
N ASN A 462 6.26 27.89 -16.38
CA ASN A 462 7.21 28.16 -17.46
C ASN A 462 6.69 29.20 -18.47
N VAL A 463 5.39 29.21 -18.76
CA VAL A 463 4.79 30.25 -19.62
C VAL A 463 4.88 31.64 -18.96
N ILE A 464 4.71 31.74 -17.62
CA ILE A 464 4.91 33.00 -16.90
C ILE A 464 6.33 33.54 -17.12
N ASN A 465 7.31 32.65 -17.14
CA ASN A 465 8.74 32.97 -17.29
C ASN A 465 9.09 33.49 -18.70
N GLN A 466 8.36 33.04 -19.73
CA GLN A 466 8.63 33.40 -21.12
C GLN A 466 8.00 34.72 -21.55
N GLU A 467 6.81 35.06 -21.04
CA GLU A 467 6.03 36.18 -21.60
C GLU A 467 6.28 37.56 -20.98
N LYS A 468 6.93 37.67 -19.81
CA LYS A 468 7.35 38.96 -19.26
C LYS A 468 8.63 38.79 -18.45
N THR A 469 9.69 39.44 -18.92
CA THR A 469 10.88 39.89 -18.18
C THR A 469 11.22 39.10 -16.91
N LYS A 470 12.37 38.41 -16.93
CA LYS A 470 13.13 37.77 -15.82
C LYS A 470 12.77 38.19 -14.38
N THR A 471 12.43 39.46 -14.14
CA THR A 471 11.88 40.05 -12.92
C THR A 471 10.56 39.47 -12.36
N LEU A 472 9.72 38.76 -13.13
CA LEU A 472 8.46 38.21 -12.58
C LEU A 472 8.68 36.96 -11.69
N ILE A 473 9.64 36.10 -12.04
CA ILE A 473 10.11 35.00 -11.17
C ILE A 473 10.75 35.55 -9.89
N GLU A 474 11.47 36.67 -9.98
CA GLU A 474 12.16 37.26 -8.81
C GLU A 474 11.19 37.57 -7.66
N ASN A 475 9.88 37.72 -7.92
CA ASN A 475 8.85 37.96 -6.91
C ASN A 475 7.95 36.74 -6.62
N LEU A 476 8.07 35.64 -7.38
CA LEU A 476 7.22 34.45 -7.27
C LEU A 476 8.08 33.28 -6.78
N ASP A 477 8.08 33.06 -5.47
CA ASP A 477 8.84 31.97 -4.84
C ASP A 477 8.18 30.61 -5.09
N LEU A 478 8.61 29.94 -6.16
CA LEU A 478 8.14 28.63 -6.59
C LEU A 478 8.83 27.45 -5.88
N SER A 479 9.83 27.72 -5.04
CA SER A 479 10.58 26.70 -4.31
C SER A 479 9.68 25.85 -3.40
N GLN A 480 8.58 26.43 -2.94
CA GLN A 480 7.71 25.85 -1.93
C GLN A 480 6.69 24.83 -2.45
N ILE A 481 6.67 24.55 -3.76
CA ILE A 481 5.61 23.73 -4.39
C ILE A 481 6.12 22.61 -5.30
N GLN A 482 7.42 22.55 -5.57
CA GLN A 482 7.97 21.54 -6.48
C GLN A 482 8.25 20.24 -5.71
N PRO A 483 7.63 19.11 -6.11
CA PRO A 483 8.08 17.79 -5.66
C PRO A 483 9.50 17.57 -6.14
N ILE A 484 10.31 16.92 -5.31
CA ILE A 484 11.76 16.87 -5.52
C ILE A 484 12.16 15.49 -5.97
N LEU A 485 13.17 15.42 -6.84
CA LEU A 485 13.76 14.14 -7.20
C LEU A 485 14.41 13.50 -5.97
N PRO A 486 14.34 12.16 -5.83
CA PRO A 486 15.13 11.47 -4.82
C PRO A 486 16.63 11.75 -5.00
N PRO A 487 17.45 11.61 -3.95
CA PRO A 487 18.90 11.70 -4.09
C PRO A 487 19.40 10.67 -5.11
N THR A 488 20.42 11.02 -5.90
CA THR A 488 21.05 10.10 -6.88
C THR A 488 22.46 9.70 -6.48
N TYR A 489 23.00 10.33 -5.43
CA TYR A 489 24.34 10.12 -4.91
C TYR A 489 24.31 10.01 -3.38
N PHE A 490 25.23 9.24 -2.82
CA PHE A 490 25.38 9.06 -1.38
C PHE A 490 26.83 9.10 -0.92
N TYR A 491 27.01 9.47 0.34
CA TYR A 491 28.21 9.17 1.10
C TYR A 491 27.95 7.99 2.03
N GLU A 492 28.91 7.06 2.11
CA GLU A 492 28.83 5.93 3.04
C GLU A 492 28.88 6.41 4.50
N SER A 493 29.69 7.42 4.79
CA SER A 493 29.73 8.09 6.08
C SER A 493 29.62 9.61 5.98
N THR A 494 29.04 10.22 7.00
CA THR A 494 29.01 11.68 7.16
C THR A 494 30.43 12.25 7.28
N GLN A 495 31.38 11.47 7.80
CA GLN A 495 32.79 11.87 7.86
C GLN A 495 33.41 11.99 6.45
N ASP A 496 33.10 11.07 5.54
CA ASP A 496 33.54 11.16 4.13
C ASP A 496 32.97 12.39 3.45
N TRP A 497 31.70 12.71 3.71
CA TRP A 497 31.10 13.96 3.23
C TRP A 497 31.89 15.18 3.71
N VAL A 498 32.22 15.28 5.00
CA VAL A 498 32.99 16.40 5.55
C VAL A 498 34.39 16.48 4.96
N GLN A 499 35.09 15.35 4.81
CA GLN A 499 36.46 15.31 4.28
C GLN A 499 36.49 15.66 2.79
N ASN A 500 35.62 15.06 1.97
CA ASN A 500 35.61 15.27 0.53
C ASN A 500 35.20 16.70 0.15
N ASN A 501 34.38 17.36 0.99
CA ASN A 501 33.93 18.74 0.76
C ASN A 501 34.76 19.77 1.55
N LEU A 502 35.86 19.36 2.19
CA LEU A 502 36.77 20.23 2.96
C LEU A 502 36.03 21.10 4.00
N LEU A 503 34.99 20.55 4.61
CA LEU A 503 34.16 21.24 5.60
C LEU A 503 34.89 21.34 6.96
N GLY A 504 34.48 22.31 7.78
CA GLY A 504 35.09 22.55 9.08
C GLY A 504 34.83 21.42 10.08
N GLN A 505 35.70 21.29 11.09
CA GLN A 505 35.52 20.31 12.17
C GLN A 505 34.21 20.49 12.97
N SER A 506 33.55 21.65 12.87
CA SER A 506 32.24 21.87 13.48
C SER A 506 31.09 21.12 12.80
N ASN A 507 31.25 20.72 11.53
CA ASN A 507 30.23 20.02 10.75
C ASN A 507 30.09 18.54 11.14
N TYR A 508 31.11 17.96 11.75
CA TYR A 508 31.09 16.62 12.32
C TYR A 508 31.89 16.62 13.61
N VAL A 509 31.20 16.41 14.73
CA VAL A 509 31.83 16.29 16.05
C VAL A 509 31.58 14.89 16.57
N ALA A 510 32.63 14.06 16.59
CA ALA A 510 32.59 12.77 17.26
C ALA A 510 32.39 12.98 18.77
N ILE A 511 31.40 12.30 19.34
CA ILE A 511 31.03 12.40 20.77
C ILE A 511 31.53 11.17 21.51
N HIS A 512 31.16 9.98 21.04
CA HIS A 512 31.72 8.72 21.54
C HIS A 512 32.44 8.00 20.40
N PRO A 513 33.62 7.40 20.67
CA PRO A 513 34.32 6.60 19.69
C PRO A 513 33.52 5.33 19.36
N GLU A 514 34.01 4.54 18.41
CA GLU A 514 33.53 3.16 18.25
C GLU A 514 33.68 2.38 19.56
N ILE A 515 32.71 1.54 19.87
CA ILE A 515 32.64 0.81 21.13
C ILE A 515 32.48 -0.68 20.84
N ASP A 516 33.33 -1.49 21.46
CA ASP A 516 33.15 -2.93 21.52
C ASP A 516 32.23 -3.28 22.70
N VAL A 517 31.10 -3.91 22.41
CA VAL A 517 30.17 -4.41 23.42
C VAL A 517 30.41 -5.90 23.60
N SER A 518 30.88 -6.29 24.79
CA SER A 518 31.01 -7.70 25.17
C SER A 518 29.64 -8.27 25.55
N LEU A 519 29.32 -9.44 25.01
CA LEU A 519 28.05 -10.11 25.20
C LEU A 519 28.25 -11.42 25.95
N ASN A 520 27.41 -11.62 26.96
CA ASN A 520 27.16 -12.89 27.60
C ASN A 520 25.97 -13.55 26.93
N TYR A 521 26.07 -14.85 26.74
CA TYR A 521 24.97 -15.62 26.18
C TYR A 521 23.76 -15.63 27.12
N PRO A 522 22.53 -15.58 26.56
CA PRO A 522 21.34 -15.75 27.36
C PRO A 522 21.24 -17.19 27.88
N LYS A 523 20.58 -17.38 29.02
CA LYS A 523 20.36 -18.69 29.63
C LYS A 523 18.97 -19.23 29.22
N SER A 524 18.89 -20.51 28.89
CA SER A 524 17.62 -21.18 28.54
C SER A 524 17.71 -22.66 28.89
N LEU A 525 16.58 -23.36 28.81
CA LEU A 525 16.50 -24.81 28.84
C LEU A 525 16.98 -25.47 27.53
N ASP A 526 17.13 -24.69 26.46
CA ASP A 526 17.54 -25.19 25.16
C ASP A 526 18.97 -25.74 25.15
N ASN A 527 19.19 -26.82 24.41
CA ASN A 527 20.53 -27.38 24.19
C ASN A 527 21.46 -26.44 23.41
N SER A 528 20.90 -25.48 22.68
CA SER A 528 21.65 -24.49 21.91
C SER A 528 20.94 -23.15 21.91
N ILE A 529 21.70 -22.06 21.84
CA ILE A 529 21.17 -20.70 21.85
C ILE A 529 20.44 -20.41 20.54
N HIS A 530 19.27 -19.76 20.62
CA HIS A 530 18.49 -19.33 19.47
C HIS A 530 19.31 -18.43 18.51
N PHE A 531 19.07 -18.53 17.18
CA PHE A 531 19.87 -17.82 16.18
C PHE A 531 19.83 -16.30 16.34
N SER A 532 18.70 -15.76 16.83
CA SER A 532 18.53 -14.33 17.15
C SER A 532 19.48 -13.80 18.23
N PHE A 533 20.28 -14.64 18.89
CA PHE A 533 21.30 -14.22 19.86
C PHE A 533 22.73 -14.57 19.41
N ARG A 534 22.92 -15.10 18.19
CA ARG A 534 24.21 -15.58 17.68
C ARG A 534 25.02 -14.47 16.99
N PHE A 535 25.29 -13.37 17.68
CA PHE A 535 26.10 -12.27 17.15
C PHE A 535 27.59 -12.36 17.52
N GLY A 536 28.00 -13.46 18.17
CA GLY A 536 29.33 -13.60 18.76
C GLY A 536 29.43 -12.95 20.14
N ASN A 537 30.64 -12.95 20.71
CA ASN A 537 30.90 -12.43 22.06
C ASN A 537 31.19 -10.93 22.07
N ILE A 538 31.45 -10.33 20.90
CA ILE A 538 31.77 -8.92 20.77
C ILE A 538 31.02 -8.39 19.55
N VAL A 539 30.23 -7.33 19.77
CA VAL A 539 29.62 -6.55 18.69
C VAL A 539 30.26 -5.16 18.70
N LYS A 540 30.78 -4.75 17.54
CA LYS A 540 31.38 -3.44 17.36
C LYS A 540 30.31 -2.44 16.92
N LEU A 541 30.08 -1.41 17.72
CA LEU A 541 29.20 -0.30 17.39
C LEU A 541 29.99 0.86 16.77
N PRO A 542 29.40 1.58 15.80
CA PRO A 542 30.03 2.76 15.22
C PRO A 542 30.17 3.88 16.25
N SER A 543 31.02 4.86 15.97
CA SER A 543 31.10 6.10 16.74
C SER A 543 29.77 6.85 16.68
N SER A 544 29.37 7.47 17.78
CA SER A 544 28.27 8.45 17.75
C SER A 544 28.82 9.86 17.63
N PHE A 545 28.09 10.69 16.89
CA PHE A 545 28.53 12.03 16.52
C PHE A 545 27.34 12.96 16.38
N VAL A 546 27.63 14.26 16.26
CA VAL A 546 26.64 15.25 15.87
C VAL A 546 27.10 15.94 14.60
N ALA A 547 26.30 15.79 13.55
CA ALA A 547 26.47 16.48 12.30
C ALA A 547 25.81 17.86 12.34
N THR A 548 26.41 18.82 11.65
CA THR A 548 25.81 20.13 11.40
C THR A 548 25.87 20.37 9.91
N ILE A 549 24.70 20.41 9.29
CA ILE A 549 24.50 20.39 7.85
C ILE A 549 23.85 21.72 7.45
N PRO A 550 24.62 22.68 6.92
CA PRO A 550 24.08 23.90 6.36
C PRO A 550 23.08 23.56 5.26
N GLN A 551 21.89 24.18 5.28
CA GLN A 551 20.82 23.90 4.31
C GLN A 551 20.45 22.40 4.21
N GLY A 552 20.67 21.63 5.28
CA GLY A 552 20.40 20.21 5.33
C GLY A 552 18.90 19.88 5.34
N ARG A 553 18.57 18.69 4.84
CA ARG A 553 17.20 18.20 4.75
C ARG A 553 16.98 16.92 5.55
N PHE A 554 15.76 16.78 6.05
CA PHE A 554 15.26 15.55 6.67
C PHE A 554 13.94 15.15 6.00
N TRP A 555 13.87 13.88 5.61
CA TRP A 555 12.65 13.23 5.14
C TRP A 555 12.35 11.98 5.97
N LEU A 556 11.07 11.77 6.27
CA LEU A 556 10.55 10.57 6.90
C LEU A 556 9.30 10.10 6.14
N SER A 557 9.27 8.84 5.75
CA SER A 557 8.09 8.24 5.10
C SER A 557 6.86 8.32 6.01
N SER A 558 5.66 8.36 5.44
CA SER A 558 4.41 8.51 6.21
C SER A 558 4.13 7.34 7.16
N ASP A 559 4.64 6.15 6.83
CA ASP A 559 4.58 4.94 7.67
C ASP A 559 5.77 4.83 8.65
N GLN A 560 6.69 5.80 8.65
CA GLN A 560 7.89 5.89 9.49
C GLN A 560 8.85 4.70 9.36
N THR A 561 8.85 4.05 8.20
CA THR A 561 9.73 2.90 7.92
C THR A 561 11.04 3.26 7.23
N GLN A 562 11.14 4.48 6.69
CA GLN A 562 12.30 4.96 5.93
C GLN A 562 12.58 6.41 6.29
N SER A 563 13.86 6.75 6.46
CA SER A 563 14.27 8.13 6.72
C SER A 563 15.49 8.51 5.89
N ALA A 564 15.59 9.77 5.51
CA ALA A 564 16.74 10.28 4.75
C ALA A 564 17.19 11.64 5.27
N ILE A 565 18.48 11.72 5.55
CA ILE A 565 19.21 12.96 5.78
C ILE A 565 20.00 13.28 4.53
N MET A 566 19.82 14.50 4.03
CA MET A 566 20.46 14.95 2.80
C MET A 566 21.16 16.29 2.99
N THR A 567 22.24 16.48 2.25
CA THR A 567 22.94 17.75 2.15
C THR A 567 22.16 18.75 1.28
N ASP A 568 22.65 19.98 1.21
CA ASP A 568 22.18 21.03 0.30
C ASP A 568 22.27 20.62 -1.18
N GLU A 569 23.33 19.89 -1.54
CA GLU A 569 23.51 19.27 -2.87
C GLU A 569 22.63 18.03 -3.10
N SER A 570 21.70 17.71 -2.19
CA SER A 570 20.86 16.51 -2.26
C SER A 570 21.64 15.20 -2.19
N HIS A 571 22.84 15.20 -1.60
CA HIS A 571 23.58 13.97 -1.33
C HIS A 571 23.05 13.28 -0.08
N PHE A 572 22.78 11.97 -0.18
CA PHE A 572 22.29 11.14 0.92
C PHE A 572 23.41 10.79 1.91
N LEU A 573 23.17 10.94 3.22
CA LEU A 573 24.12 10.57 4.28
C LEU A 573 23.68 9.26 4.94
N ALA A 574 24.34 8.15 4.59
CA ALA A 574 23.84 6.82 4.91
C ALA A 574 23.88 6.45 6.40
N ASP A 575 24.93 6.86 7.12
CA ASP A 575 25.08 6.62 8.56
C ASP A 575 24.10 7.41 9.45
N LEU A 576 23.33 8.34 8.86
CA LEU A 576 22.25 9.09 9.50
C LEU A 576 20.84 8.69 9.02
N SER A 577 20.74 7.77 8.06
CA SER A 577 19.51 7.52 7.28
C SER A 577 19.12 6.04 7.27
N PRO A 578 18.48 5.55 8.34
CA PRO A 578 18.02 4.16 8.41
C PRO A 578 16.71 3.90 7.67
N ASP A 579 16.50 2.64 7.29
CA ASP A 579 15.25 2.04 6.82
C ASP A 579 15.03 0.62 7.41
N PHE A 580 13.80 0.10 7.26
CA PHE A 580 13.50 -1.30 7.55
C PHE A 580 13.75 -2.19 6.32
N PRO A 581 14.19 -3.44 6.51
CA PRO A 581 14.44 -4.11 7.81
C PRO A 581 15.72 -3.64 8.50
N ILE A 582 15.67 -3.46 9.83
CA ILE A 582 16.85 -3.09 10.63
C ILE A 582 17.81 -4.28 10.71
N LEU A 583 18.96 -4.15 10.04
CA LEU A 583 20.03 -5.13 10.07
C LEU A 583 20.97 -4.92 11.27
N SER A 584 21.62 -6.00 11.72
CA SER A 584 22.64 -5.92 12.77
C SER A 584 23.84 -5.05 12.34
N PRO A 585 24.61 -4.50 13.30
CA PRO A 585 25.85 -3.78 12.99
C PRO A 585 26.77 -4.63 12.12
N ASN A 586 27.31 -4.02 11.06
CA ASN A 586 28.20 -4.66 10.08
C ASN A 586 27.60 -5.86 9.31
N HIS A 587 26.26 -5.94 9.21
CA HIS A 587 25.62 -6.95 8.37
C HIS A 587 26.09 -6.83 6.91
N PRO A 588 26.45 -7.94 6.22
CA PRO A 588 27.02 -7.91 4.88
C PRO A 588 26.10 -7.27 3.82
N ASP A 589 24.79 -7.38 4.01
CA ASP A 589 23.80 -6.80 3.10
C ASP A 589 23.49 -5.32 3.37
N LYS A 590 24.12 -4.71 4.38
CA LYS A 590 23.91 -3.28 4.67
C LYS A 590 24.71 -2.43 3.67
N ASN A 591 24.07 -2.06 2.56
CA ASN A 591 24.65 -1.18 1.54
C ASN A 591 23.79 0.07 1.31
N PRO A 592 24.35 1.30 1.42
CA PRO A 592 23.59 2.53 1.18
C PRO A 592 22.86 2.58 -0.17
N SER A 593 23.41 1.98 -1.23
CA SER A 593 22.78 1.99 -2.56
C SER A 593 21.46 1.21 -2.64
N GLN A 594 21.19 0.35 -1.66
CA GLN A 594 19.96 -0.44 -1.56
C GLN A 594 18.87 0.25 -0.72
N HIS A 595 19.15 1.42 -0.14
CA HIS A 595 18.21 2.14 0.69
C HIS A 595 16.95 2.53 -0.11
N ALA A 596 15.78 2.36 0.49
CA ALA A 596 14.50 2.49 -0.22
C ALA A 596 14.25 3.89 -0.83
N VAL A 597 14.89 4.95 -0.30
CA VAL A 597 14.77 6.33 -0.82
C VAL A 597 15.15 6.45 -2.31
N PHE A 598 16.08 5.62 -2.79
CA PHE A 598 16.53 5.63 -4.20
C PHE A 598 15.48 5.06 -5.17
N SER A 599 14.49 4.33 -4.64
CA SER A 599 13.42 3.69 -5.41
C SER A 599 12.13 4.52 -5.43
N VAL A 600 12.06 5.65 -4.71
CA VAL A 600 10.86 6.49 -4.64
C VAL A 600 10.76 7.40 -5.88
N PRO A 601 9.62 7.48 -6.59
CA PRO A 601 9.51 8.27 -7.83
C PRO A 601 9.75 9.78 -7.65
N LYS A 602 9.14 10.40 -6.63
CA LYS A 602 9.37 11.80 -6.22
C LYS A 602 9.17 11.93 -4.71
N LEU A 603 9.98 12.77 -4.07
CA LEU A 603 9.79 13.18 -2.68
C LEU A 603 8.78 14.34 -2.58
N PRO A 604 8.03 14.45 -1.46
CA PRO A 604 7.12 15.57 -1.23
C PRO A 604 7.84 16.94 -1.28
N PRO A 605 7.12 18.06 -1.51
CA PRO A 605 7.70 19.40 -1.43
C PRO A 605 8.36 19.67 -0.07
N ILE A 606 9.45 20.44 -0.09
CA ILE A 606 10.18 20.83 1.12
C ILE A 606 9.41 21.88 1.90
N HIS A 607 9.34 21.69 3.22
CA HIS A 607 8.97 22.74 4.16
C HIS A 607 10.24 23.43 4.66
N LEU A 608 10.39 24.71 4.31
CA LEU A 608 11.55 25.52 4.69
C LEU A 608 11.39 26.06 6.12
N PHE A 609 12.42 25.88 6.93
CA PHE A 609 12.54 26.44 8.27
C PHE A 609 13.77 27.34 8.35
N GLU A 610 13.55 28.62 8.65
CA GLU A 610 14.64 29.53 8.96
C GLU A 610 15.21 29.23 10.35
N GLY A 611 16.54 29.15 10.45
CA GLY A 611 17.26 28.95 11.71
C GLY A 611 17.75 27.52 11.92
N THR A 612 17.91 27.15 13.18
CA THR A 612 18.52 25.89 13.61
C THR A 612 17.46 24.86 13.96
N VAL A 613 17.45 23.75 13.23
CA VAL A 613 16.53 22.63 13.49
C VAL A 613 17.31 21.39 13.91
N ALA A 614 17.00 20.85 15.08
CA ALA A 614 17.57 19.60 15.58
C ALA A 614 16.67 18.41 15.25
N VAL A 615 17.22 17.37 14.61
CA VAL A 615 16.46 16.17 14.25
C VAL A 615 16.65 15.10 15.32
N LEU A 616 15.61 14.85 16.13
CA LEU A 616 15.58 13.75 17.09
C LEU A 616 14.83 12.53 16.54
N ALA A 617 13.78 12.76 15.75
CA ALA A 617 12.95 11.71 15.17
C ALA A 617 13.75 10.74 14.27
N GLY A 618 13.36 9.47 14.31
CA GLY A 618 13.95 8.38 13.52
C GLY A 618 12.87 7.47 12.95
N LEU A 619 13.12 6.15 12.95
CA LEU A 619 12.12 5.16 12.57
C LEU A 619 11.17 4.84 13.73
N ALA A 620 9.93 4.45 13.40
CA ALA A 620 8.96 3.89 14.34
C ALA A 620 8.81 4.67 15.67
N ASN A 621 8.70 6.00 15.60
CA ASN A 621 8.70 6.89 16.79
C ASN A 621 7.52 6.63 17.73
N ASN A 622 6.47 5.96 17.25
CA ASN A 622 5.31 5.53 18.04
C ASN A 622 5.55 4.27 18.88
N ILE A 623 6.68 3.58 18.71
CA ILE A 623 7.07 2.41 19.49
C ILE A 623 7.95 2.85 20.67
N TYR A 624 7.51 2.53 21.90
CA TYR A 624 8.18 2.96 23.14
C TYR A 624 9.67 2.58 23.21
N PHE A 625 10.06 1.42 22.69
CA PHE A 625 11.46 1.00 22.61
C PHE A 625 12.33 1.96 21.78
N HIS A 626 11.94 2.21 20.53
CA HIS A 626 12.67 3.11 19.62
C HIS A 626 12.67 4.54 20.14
N TRP A 627 11.56 4.99 20.73
CA TRP A 627 11.50 6.29 21.37
C TRP A 627 12.56 6.44 22.48
N MET A 628 12.59 5.52 23.44
CA MET A 628 13.48 5.61 24.59
C MET A 628 14.95 5.41 24.23
N LEU A 629 15.27 4.53 23.27
CA LEU A 629 16.65 4.09 23.03
C LEU A 629 17.28 4.62 21.75
N ASP A 630 16.48 5.00 20.75
CA ASP A 630 16.97 5.53 19.48
C ASP A 630 16.73 7.04 19.36
N VAL A 631 15.62 7.57 19.89
CA VAL A 631 15.22 8.98 19.74
C VAL A 631 15.71 9.84 20.90
N LEU A 632 15.30 9.57 22.14
CA LEU A 632 15.66 10.41 23.29
C LEU A 632 17.18 10.59 23.50
N PRO A 633 18.02 9.55 23.35
CA PRO A 633 19.46 9.69 23.61
C PRO A 633 20.18 10.57 22.58
N ARG A 634 19.54 10.90 21.45
CA ARG A 634 20.05 11.90 20.50
C ARG A 634 20.07 13.30 21.11
N TRP A 635 19.17 13.60 22.05
CA TRP A 635 19.22 14.82 22.84
C TRP A 635 20.47 14.88 23.72
N GLU A 636 20.88 13.74 24.31
CA GLU A 636 22.08 13.67 25.13
C GLU A 636 23.35 13.95 24.32
N LEU A 637 23.42 13.48 23.07
CA LEU A 637 24.53 13.81 22.17
C LEU A 637 24.63 15.33 21.92
N LEU A 638 23.50 16.02 21.78
CA LEU A 638 23.48 17.49 21.67
C LEU A 638 24.00 18.15 22.96
N ARG A 639 23.58 17.64 24.12
CA ARG A 639 24.01 18.15 25.44
C ARG A 639 25.51 17.96 25.66
N ILE A 640 26.06 16.78 25.35
CA ILE A 640 27.50 16.48 25.50
C ILE A 640 28.34 17.32 24.53
N LYS A 641 27.85 17.57 23.30
CA LYS A 641 28.47 18.51 22.36
C LYS A 641 28.56 19.94 22.93
N GLY A 642 27.74 20.26 23.93
CA GLY A 642 27.66 21.59 24.54
C GLY A 642 26.77 22.55 23.75
N ILE A 643 25.79 22.04 23.00
CA ILE A 643 24.82 22.90 22.30
C ILE A 643 23.94 23.63 23.32
N ASN A 644 23.82 24.94 23.14
CA ASN A 644 22.87 25.75 23.89
C ASN A 644 21.45 25.54 23.33
N PHE A 645 20.58 24.84 24.05
CA PHE A 645 19.21 24.55 23.59
C PHE A 645 18.34 25.80 23.34
N SER A 646 18.71 26.96 23.90
CA SER A 646 18.03 28.22 23.57
C SER A 646 18.27 28.67 22.12
N GLU A 647 19.38 28.23 21.50
CA GLU A 647 19.76 28.52 20.11
C GLU A 647 19.16 27.53 19.09
N ILE A 648 18.52 26.44 19.55
CA ILE A 648 17.74 25.58 18.67
C ILE A 648 16.34 26.17 18.54
N ASP A 649 15.94 26.53 17.32
CA ASP A 649 14.63 27.09 17.02
C ASP A 649 13.56 26.00 17.07
N TYR A 650 13.86 24.84 16.48
CA TYR A 650 12.92 23.71 16.42
C TYR A 650 13.57 22.34 16.64
N PHE A 651 12.78 21.42 17.17
CA PHE A 651 13.09 19.99 17.28
C PHE A 651 12.12 19.18 16.44
N VAL A 652 12.64 18.31 15.57
CA VAL A 652 11.81 17.30 14.90
C VAL A 652 11.60 16.14 15.87
N ALA A 653 10.40 16.08 16.44
CA ALA A 653 10.00 15.08 17.41
C ALA A 653 8.48 14.91 17.40
N ASP A 654 8.02 13.66 17.53
CA ASP A 654 6.60 13.38 17.67
C ASP A 654 6.14 13.62 19.11
N ASN A 655 4.89 14.04 19.28
CA ASN A 655 4.25 14.28 20.57
C ASN A 655 2.81 13.72 20.62
N SER A 656 2.51 12.77 19.73
CA SER A 656 1.17 12.18 19.59
C SER A 656 0.78 11.25 20.74
N LEU A 657 1.75 10.61 21.40
CA LEU A 657 1.53 9.65 22.48
C LEU A 657 1.86 10.21 23.89
N PRO A 658 1.22 9.70 24.96
CA PRO A 658 1.44 10.21 26.33
C PRO A 658 2.91 10.16 26.78
N PHE A 659 3.61 9.04 26.59
CA PHE A 659 5.01 8.91 27.00
C PHE A 659 5.96 9.86 26.24
N GLN A 660 5.62 10.21 24.99
CA GLN A 660 6.40 11.17 24.21
C GLN A 660 6.28 12.57 24.83
N ARG A 661 5.06 13.01 25.12
CA ARG A 661 4.82 14.31 25.77
C ARG A 661 5.48 14.39 27.15
N GLU A 662 5.35 13.33 27.94
CA GLU A 662 5.97 13.26 29.27
C GLU A 662 7.49 13.41 29.19
N THR A 663 8.15 12.60 28.36
CA THR A 663 9.62 12.59 28.25
C THR A 663 10.18 13.85 27.60
N LEU A 664 9.50 14.43 26.59
CA LEU A 664 9.90 15.72 26.01
C LEU A 664 9.81 16.86 27.04
N ASN A 665 8.77 16.85 27.88
CA ASN A 665 8.61 17.82 28.95
C ASN A 665 9.71 17.67 30.02
N LEU A 666 10.08 16.44 30.37
CA LEU A 666 11.18 16.17 31.32
C LEU A 666 12.56 16.57 30.78
N LEU A 667 12.74 16.60 29.46
CA LEU A 667 13.96 17.07 28.80
C LEU A 667 13.92 18.58 28.46
N ASP A 668 12.93 19.32 29.00
CA ASP A 668 12.72 20.75 28.77
C ASP A 668 12.62 21.14 27.29
N ILE A 669 11.97 20.30 26.45
CA ILE A 669 11.71 20.59 25.02
C ILE A 669 10.30 21.20 24.87
N PRO A 670 10.17 22.54 24.66
CA PRO A 670 8.87 23.21 24.65
C PRO A 670 8.00 22.79 23.46
N GLU A 671 6.69 22.65 23.67
CA GLU A 671 5.73 22.24 22.62
C GLU A 671 5.73 23.18 21.41
N ASN A 672 5.90 24.49 21.62
CA ASN A 672 5.97 25.48 20.55
C ASN A 672 7.25 25.41 19.69
N LYS A 673 8.25 24.64 20.10
CA LYS A 673 9.47 24.35 19.33
C LYS A 673 9.42 22.98 18.63
N GLN A 674 8.33 22.22 18.74
CA GLN A 674 8.25 20.87 18.18
C GLN A 674 7.67 20.88 16.75
N ILE A 675 8.35 20.20 15.81
CA ILE A 675 7.84 19.92 14.47
C ILE A 675 7.28 18.49 14.48
N ASN A 676 5.95 18.36 14.37
CA ASN A 676 5.28 17.07 14.40
C ASN A 676 5.37 16.36 13.04
N ILE A 677 5.98 15.18 13.05
CA ILE A 677 6.25 14.35 11.88
C ILE A 677 5.00 13.78 11.19
N ASN A 678 3.83 13.79 11.84
CA ASN A 678 2.57 13.33 11.21
C ASN A 678 1.93 14.40 10.32
N LYS A 679 2.47 15.63 10.31
CA LYS A 679 2.00 16.74 9.48
C LYS A 679 3.02 17.14 8.42
N ILE A 680 4.31 17.07 8.78
CA ILE A 680 5.41 17.54 7.95
C ILE A 680 6.43 16.41 7.82
N HIS A 681 6.53 15.88 6.61
CA HIS A 681 7.36 14.70 6.30
C HIS A 681 8.67 15.04 5.59
N HIS A 682 8.82 16.25 5.06
CA HIS A 682 10.03 16.69 4.35
C HIS A 682 10.36 18.14 4.72
N ILE A 683 11.51 18.35 5.37
CA ILE A 683 11.96 19.67 5.82
C ILE A 683 13.35 20.00 5.28
N GLN A 684 13.63 21.30 5.19
CA GLN A 684 14.97 21.86 5.05
C GLN A 684 15.13 23.00 6.04
N ALA A 685 16.29 23.10 6.67
CA ALA A 685 16.59 24.15 7.63
C ALA A 685 17.85 24.93 7.25
N SER A 686 17.93 26.22 7.59
CA SER A 686 19.15 27.02 7.37
C SER A 686 20.38 26.33 7.98
N GLN A 687 20.19 25.72 9.15
CA GLN A 687 21.14 24.82 9.77
C GLN A 687 20.43 23.60 10.36
N LEU A 688 20.68 22.42 9.78
CA LEU A 688 20.19 21.16 10.32
C LEU A 688 21.23 20.55 11.25
N ILE A 689 20.86 20.29 12.51
CA ILE A 689 21.70 19.58 13.47
C ILE A 689 21.15 18.17 13.62
N VAL A 690 21.99 17.18 13.28
CA VAL A 690 21.58 15.78 13.26
C VAL A 690 22.54 15.00 14.14
N PRO A 691 22.15 14.67 15.38
CA PRO A 691 22.82 13.63 16.14
C PRO A 691 22.67 12.31 15.41
N SER A 692 23.74 11.52 15.33
CA SER A 692 23.65 10.14 14.90
C SER A 692 22.74 9.34 15.84
N PHE A 693 22.37 8.14 15.45
CA PHE A 693 21.88 7.18 16.44
C PHE A 693 23.00 6.87 17.45
N PRO A 694 22.67 6.52 18.71
CA PRO A 694 23.67 6.24 19.74
C PRO A 694 24.71 5.17 19.36
N GLY A 695 24.28 4.20 18.55
CA GLY A 695 25.12 3.28 17.79
C GLY A 695 24.48 3.07 16.42
N CYS A 696 23.70 2.01 16.26
CA CYS A 696 22.74 1.85 15.16
C CYS A 696 21.31 1.80 15.73
N VAL A 697 20.27 1.94 14.91
CA VAL A 697 18.88 1.77 15.36
C VAL A 697 18.72 0.40 16.02
N ALA A 698 18.15 0.36 17.23
CA ALA A 698 18.01 -0.81 18.09
C ALA A 698 19.31 -1.42 18.66
N TRP A 699 20.48 -0.85 18.38
CA TRP A 699 21.79 -1.30 18.86
C TRP A 699 22.54 -0.15 19.53
N MET A 700 22.25 0.05 20.82
CA MET A 700 22.75 1.17 21.59
C MET A 700 23.89 0.78 22.54
N PRO A 701 24.85 1.69 22.81
CA PRO A 701 25.90 1.48 23.82
C PRO A 701 25.42 1.76 25.25
N LYS A 702 26.19 1.34 26.25
CA LYS A 702 25.85 1.46 27.69
C LYS A 702 25.54 2.90 28.14
N TRP A 703 26.22 3.91 27.60
CA TRP A 703 25.98 5.30 27.99
C TRP A 703 24.53 5.73 27.73
N THR A 704 23.87 5.13 26.76
CA THR A 704 22.44 5.32 26.47
C THR A 704 21.58 4.96 27.67
N CYS A 705 21.84 3.80 28.28
CA CYS A 705 21.14 3.36 29.49
C CYS A 705 21.48 4.26 30.68
N ASP A 706 22.73 4.69 30.80
CA ASP A 706 23.16 5.57 31.89
C ASP A 706 22.47 6.95 31.80
N PHE A 707 22.32 7.50 30.59
CA PHE A 707 21.53 8.70 30.33
C PHE A 707 20.08 8.53 30.76
N LEU A 708 19.42 7.45 30.33
CA LEU A 708 18.02 7.19 30.69
C LEU A 708 17.86 7.09 32.21
N LYS A 709 18.73 6.34 32.89
CA LYS A 709 18.74 6.27 34.36
C LYS A 709 18.88 7.65 34.99
N GLN A 710 19.81 8.48 34.52
CA GLN A 710 20.03 9.82 35.08
C GLN A 710 18.83 10.75 34.93
N GLN A 711 18.11 10.68 33.80
CA GLN A 711 16.97 11.57 33.55
C GLN A 711 15.66 11.09 34.18
N PHE A 712 15.42 9.78 34.17
CA PHE A 712 14.09 9.23 34.46
C PHE A 712 14.01 8.42 35.76
N LEU A 713 15.13 8.07 36.40
CA LEU A 713 15.12 7.43 37.72
C LEU A 713 15.24 8.48 38.84
N GLN A 714 14.11 9.07 39.22
CA GLN A 714 14.04 10.15 40.21
C GLN A 714 13.81 9.63 41.64
N PRO A 715 14.64 10.01 42.64
CA PRO A 715 14.56 9.48 44.01
C PRO A 715 13.21 9.67 44.72
N GLU A 716 12.45 10.70 44.38
CA GLU A 716 11.12 10.98 44.89
C GLU A 716 10.13 9.88 44.52
N TYR A 717 10.14 9.40 43.27
CA TYR A 717 9.25 8.32 42.83
C TYR A 717 9.64 6.99 43.47
N VAL A 718 10.94 6.71 43.59
CA VAL A 718 11.45 5.49 44.26
C VAL A 718 10.94 5.36 45.70
N LYS A 719 10.78 6.48 46.43
CA LYS A 719 10.26 6.47 47.81
C LYS A 719 8.78 6.16 47.93
N PHE A 720 7.99 6.47 46.90
CA PHE A 720 6.54 6.29 46.93
C PHE A 720 6.09 4.95 46.35
N THR A 721 6.93 4.29 45.56
CA THR A 721 6.65 2.95 45.05
C THR A 721 6.91 1.92 46.16
N SER A 722 5.92 1.08 46.46
CA SER A 722 6.13 -0.10 47.31
C SER A 722 7.19 -1.00 46.66
N PRO A 723 8.20 -1.51 47.40
CA PRO A 723 9.26 -2.33 46.82
C PRO A 723 8.71 -3.68 46.39
N GLN A 724 8.34 -3.79 45.10
CA GLN A 724 7.98 -5.05 44.46
C GLN A 724 9.24 -5.74 43.96
N LYS A 725 9.66 -6.79 44.67
CA LYS A 725 10.92 -7.49 44.37
C LYS A 725 10.79 -8.48 43.22
N ARG A 726 9.63 -9.14 43.07
CA ARG A 726 9.36 -10.12 42.02
C ARG A 726 8.13 -9.64 41.24
N ILE A 727 8.31 -9.28 39.98
CA ILE A 727 7.23 -8.70 39.17
C ILE A 727 6.99 -9.49 37.89
N TYR A 728 5.71 -9.69 37.58
CA TYR A 728 5.25 -10.23 36.31
C TYR A 728 4.61 -9.10 35.50
N ILE A 729 5.18 -8.78 34.35
CA ILE A 729 4.65 -7.72 33.48
C ILE A 729 3.66 -8.36 32.50
N THR A 730 2.37 -8.12 32.71
CA THR A 730 1.30 -8.66 31.85
C THR A 730 1.23 -7.93 30.52
N ARG A 731 0.74 -8.63 29.49
CA ARG A 731 0.39 -8.06 28.17
C ARG A 731 -1.11 -8.14 27.87
N LYS A 732 -1.97 -8.32 28.88
CA LYS A 732 -3.43 -8.48 28.73
C LYS A 732 -4.12 -7.33 27.98
N LEU A 733 -3.59 -6.11 28.09
CA LEU A 733 -4.10 -4.91 27.39
C LEU A 733 -3.43 -4.67 26.01
N ALA A 734 -2.38 -5.42 25.68
CA ALA A 734 -1.72 -5.31 24.40
C ALA A 734 -2.53 -5.99 23.29
N LYS A 735 -2.41 -5.48 22.06
CA LYS A 735 -3.12 -6.05 20.90
C LYS A 735 -2.54 -7.40 20.43
N ASN A 736 -1.25 -7.61 20.66
CA ASN A 736 -0.47 -8.71 20.07
C ASN A 736 0.55 -9.25 21.09
N ARG A 737 1.03 -10.48 20.88
CA ARG A 737 2.00 -11.15 21.77
C ARG A 737 1.51 -11.23 23.21
N ARG A 738 0.24 -11.56 23.37
CA ARG A 738 -0.41 -11.83 24.65
C ARG A 738 -0.01 -13.22 25.12
N LEU A 739 -0.10 -13.50 26.41
CA LEU A 739 0.05 -14.85 26.93
C LEU A 739 -1.33 -15.50 26.98
N LEU A 740 -1.52 -16.60 26.25
CA LEU A 740 -2.82 -17.23 26.09
C LEU A 740 -3.25 -18.02 27.34
N ASN A 741 -2.31 -18.64 28.06
CA ASN A 741 -2.54 -19.24 29.38
C ASN A 741 -2.10 -18.35 30.55
N GLU A 742 -2.32 -17.03 30.43
CA GLU A 742 -1.82 -16.09 31.44
C GLU A 742 -2.34 -16.34 32.85
N ASP A 743 -3.62 -16.72 32.99
CA ASP A 743 -4.21 -16.96 34.32
C ASP A 743 -3.54 -18.19 35.01
N GLU A 744 -3.26 -19.28 34.26
CA GLU A 744 -2.53 -20.46 34.77
C GLU A 744 -1.10 -20.10 35.19
N ILE A 745 -0.41 -19.34 34.34
CA ILE A 745 0.97 -18.91 34.62
C ILE A 745 1.00 -17.95 35.82
N PHE A 746 0.01 -17.07 35.94
CA PHE A 746 -0.07 -16.16 37.08
C PHE A 746 -0.29 -16.90 38.40
N ASP A 747 -1.24 -17.83 38.47
CA ASP A 747 -1.49 -18.64 39.66
C ASP A 747 -0.21 -19.38 40.11
N LEU A 748 0.55 -19.88 39.13
CA LEU A 748 1.86 -20.52 39.39
C LEU A 748 2.90 -19.54 39.92
N LEU A 749 2.97 -18.32 39.39
CA LEU A 749 3.94 -17.31 39.80
C LEU A 749 3.58 -16.66 41.16
N GLU A 750 2.29 -16.62 41.53
CA GLU A 750 1.83 -16.12 42.83
C GLU A 750 2.44 -16.93 43.99
N ASP A 751 2.58 -18.26 43.82
CA ASP A 751 3.25 -19.14 44.79
C ASP A 751 4.75 -18.80 44.99
N TYR A 752 5.37 -18.14 44.00
CA TYR A 752 6.74 -17.61 44.09
C TYR A 752 6.78 -16.13 44.47
N GLY A 753 5.66 -15.55 44.92
CA GLY A 753 5.57 -14.17 45.41
C GLY A 753 5.71 -13.12 44.31
N PHE A 754 5.35 -13.43 43.07
CA PHE A 754 5.28 -12.44 42.00
C PHE A 754 4.01 -11.60 42.08
N GLU A 755 4.16 -10.31 41.80
CA GLU A 755 3.02 -9.40 41.67
C GLU A 755 2.83 -9.00 40.19
N THR A 756 1.58 -8.99 39.73
CA THR A 756 1.24 -8.58 38.35
C THR A 756 1.27 -7.06 38.21
N VAL A 757 1.92 -6.59 37.15
CA VAL A 757 2.08 -5.18 36.82
C VAL A 757 1.55 -4.88 35.42
N ILE A 758 0.69 -3.86 35.32
CA ILE A 758 0.20 -3.30 34.06
C ILE A 758 0.92 -1.97 33.85
N LEU A 759 1.78 -1.88 32.83
CA LEU A 759 2.61 -0.69 32.61
C LEU A 759 1.86 0.43 31.89
N GLU A 760 0.84 0.10 31.09
CA GLU A 760 0.06 1.06 30.30
C GLU A 760 -0.67 2.11 31.14
N SER A 761 -0.87 1.85 32.44
CA SER A 761 -1.48 2.77 33.39
C SER A 761 -0.47 3.64 34.15
N MET A 762 0.83 3.42 33.97
CA MET A 762 1.91 4.08 34.71
C MET A 762 2.64 5.11 33.84
N SER A 763 3.04 6.22 34.45
CA SER A 763 3.97 7.20 33.86
C SER A 763 5.38 6.61 33.68
N VAL A 764 6.21 7.21 32.83
CA VAL A 764 7.60 6.75 32.60
C VAL A 764 8.41 6.77 33.90
N LEU A 765 8.23 7.80 34.74
CA LEU A 765 8.93 7.90 36.03
C LEU A 765 8.51 6.80 37.02
N GLU A 766 7.22 6.45 37.07
CA GLU A 766 6.73 5.36 37.91
C GLU A 766 7.24 4.00 37.42
N GLN A 767 7.27 3.77 36.10
CA GLN A 767 7.85 2.56 35.52
C GLN A 767 9.35 2.46 35.84
N ALA A 768 10.10 3.55 35.73
CA ALA A 768 11.52 3.58 36.08
C ALA A 768 11.77 3.26 37.56
N ALA A 769 11.00 3.88 38.46
CA ALA A 769 11.09 3.63 39.90
C ALA A 769 10.77 2.18 40.27
N LEU A 770 9.76 1.58 39.63
CA LEU A 770 9.40 0.18 39.81
C LEU A 770 10.55 -0.76 39.39
N PHE A 771 11.03 -0.64 38.15
CA PHE A 771 12.09 -1.52 37.62
C PHE A 771 13.40 -1.38 38.40
N SER A 772 13.70 -0.20 38.94
CA SER A 772 14.91 0.02 39.77
C SER A 772 14.93 -0.75 41.09
N GLN A 773 13.78 -1.27 41.54
CA GLN A 773 13.60 -2.00 42.79
C GLN A 773 13.34 -3.50 42.57
N ALA A 774 13.16 -3.93 41.33
CA ALA A 774 12.91 -5.32 40.99
C ALA A 774 14.18 -6.18 41.12
N GLU A 775 14.05 -7.31 41.82
CA GLU A 775 15.07 -8.36 41.92
C GLU A 775 14.86 -9.42 40.83
N VAL A 776 13.60 -9.71 40.46
CA VAL A 776 13.23 -10.67 39.42
C VAL A 776 12.08 -10.12 38.57
N ILE A 777 12.21 -10.23 37.25
CA ILE A 777 11.22 -9.77 36.27
C ILE A 777 10.88 -10.92 35.33
N ILE A 778 9.59 -11.19 35.15
CA ILE A 778 9.09 -12.11 34.13
C ILE A 778 8.14 -11.35 33.21
N SER A 779 8.28 -11.48 31.90
CA SER A 779 7.37 -10.82 30.96
C SER A 779 7.34 -11.53 29.60
N PRO A 780 6.18 -11.59 28.92
CA PRO A 780 6.15 -11.89 27.50
C PRO A 780 6.74 -10.74 26.67
N HIS A 781 7.37 -11.09 25.55
CA HIS A 781 8.15 -10.15 24.73
C HIS A 781 7.37 -8.89 24.32
N GLY A 782 7.87 -7.71 24.71
CA GLY A 782 7.28 -6.44 24.29
C GLY A 782 7.90 -5.19 24.91
N SER A 783 7.48 -4.03 24.40
CA SER A 783 8.14 -2.73 24.64
C SER A 783 8.23 -2.32 26.11
N GLY A 784 7.42 -2.88 27.00
CA GLY A 784 7.53 -2.67 28.45
C GLY A 784 8.91 -3.06 29.01
N LEU A 785 9.56 -4.08 28.44
CA LEU A 785 10.92 -4.50 28.82
C LEU A 785 12.01 -3.48 28.45
N THR A 786 11.66 -2.40 27.74
CA THR A 786 12.57 -1.24 27.60
C THR A 786 12.99 -0.71 28.97
N ASN A 787 12.12 -0.80 29.99
CA ASN A 787 12.41 -0.34 31.35
C ASN A 787 13.45 -1.19 32.08
N LEU A 788 13.93 -2.31 31.52
CA LEU A 788 15.10 -3.04 32.02
C LEU A 788 16.33 -2.13 32.13
N VAL A 789 16.37 -1.02 31.38
CA VAL A 789 17.43 -0.01 31.53
C VAL A 789 17.53 0.52 32.95
N PHE A 790 16.48 0.46 33.79
CA PHE A 790 16.46 1.03 35.14
C PHE A 790 16.85 0.04 36.25
N CYS A 791 16.92 -1.25 35.93
CA CYS A 791 17.22 -2.31 36.90
C CYS A 791 18.61 -2.16 37.53
N GLN A 792 18.75 -2.74 38.72
CA GLN A 792 20.06 -2.89 39.36
C GLN A 792 20.85 -4.03 38.69
N PRO A 793 22.19 -3.93 38.63
CA PRO A 793 23.01 -5.07 38.18
C PRO A 793 22.72 -6.31 39.02
N GLY A 794 22.58 -7.46 38.35
CA GLY A 794 22.20 -8.72 38.97
C GLY A 794 20.70 -8.99 39.09
N THR A 795 19.82 -8.04 38.75
CA THR A 795 18.38 -8.33 38.59
C THR A 795 18.21 -9.46 37.57
N GLN A 796 17.39 -10.44 37.91
CA GLN A 796 17.11 -11.59 37.05
C GLN A 796 15.95 -11.26 36.11
N VAL A 797 16.07 -11.62 34.84
CA VAL A 797 15.04 -11.38 33.82
C VAL A 797 14.72 -12.69 33.13
N ILE A 798 13.44 -13.06 33.06
CA ILE A 798 12.94 -14.17 32.27
C ILE A 798 12.01 -13.62 31.20
N GLU A 799 12.46 -13.65 29.95
CA GLU A 799 11.65 -13.22 28.82
C GLU A 799 10.96 -14.40 28.13
N LEU A 800 9.65 -14.27 27.91
CA LEU A 800 8.82 -15.29 27.28
C LEU A 800 8.59 -14.90 25.80
N PHE A 801 8.97 -15.78 24.88
CA PHE A 801 8.89 -15.53 23.44
C PHE A 801 7.86 -16.41 22.75
N SER A 802 7.30 -15.93 21.64
CA SER A 802 6.74 -16.84 20.64
C SER A 802 7.91 -17.55 19.95
N PRO A 803 7.78 -18.84 19.59
CA PRO A 803 8.85 -19.57 18.92
C PRO A 803 9.15 -19.03 17.51
N ASN A 804 8.20 -18.38 16.84
CA ASN A 804 8.40 -17.81 15.50
C ASN A 804 8.80 -16.33 15.50
N TYR A 805 8.89 -15.70 16.69
CA TYR A 805 9.32 -14.32 16.84
C TYR A 805 10.18 -14.13 18.10
N VAL A 806 11.47 -14.41 17.94
CA VAL A 806 12.50 -14.14 18.94
C VAL A 806 13.35 -12.96 18.50
N TYR A 807 13.40 -11.91 19.32
CA TYR A 807 14.15 -10.68 19.03
C TYR A 807 15.09 -10.30 20.18
N HIS A 808 16.25 -9.73 19.84
CA HIS A 808 17.42 -9.68 20.73
C HIS A 808 17.47 -8.49 21.70
N CYS A 809 16.59 -7.51 21.54
CA CYS A 809 16.81 -6.16 22.07
C CYS A 809 16.87 -6.07 23.62
N TYR A 810 16.12 -6.88 24.35
CA TYR A 810 16.12 -6.84 25.82
C TYR A 810 17.25 -7.67 26.44
N TRP A 811 17.66 -8.75 25.78
CA TRP A 811 18.94 -9.40 26.06
C TRP A 811 20.11 -8.44 25.84
N TRP A 812 20.06 -7.63 24.80
CA TRP A 812 21.06 -6.61 24.55
C TRP A 812 21.13 -5.57 25.68
N ILE A 813 19.99 -4.99 26.09
CA ILE A 813 19.92 -4.08 27.26
C ILE A 813 20.49 -4.76 28.51
N SER A 814 20.15 -6.02 28.73
CA SER A 814 20.59 -6.81 29.89
C SER A 814 22.11 -6.91 29.96
N ASN A 815 22.79 -7.10 28.83
CA ASN A 815 24.25 -7.08 28.77
C ASN A 815 24.85 -5.71 29.12
N LEU A 816 24.22 -4.62 28.69
CA LEU A 816 24.72 -3.26 28.95
C LEU A 816 24.63 -2.88 30.43
N VAL A 817 23.58 -3.31 31.12
CA VAL A 817 23.32 -2.94 32.53
C VAL A 817 23.61 -4.06 33.53
N GLY A 818 24.12 -5.21 33.06
CA GLY A 818 24.61 -6.31 33.88
C GLY A 818 23.52 -7.14 34.54
N LEU A 819 22.45 -7.45 33.80
CA LEU A 819 21.34 -8.29 34.27
C LEU A 819 21.61 -9.77 34.02
N ASP A 820 21.01 -10.62 34.85
CA ASP A 820 21.06 -12.06 34.64
C ASP A 820 19.89 -12.51 33.78
N TYR A 821 20.14 -12.70 32.49
CA TYR A 821 19.10 -12.85 31.49
C TYR A 821 18.84 -14.30 31.09
N TYR A 822 17.57 -14.68 31.20
CA TYR A 822 17.00 -15.96 30.85
C TYR A 822 15.91 -15.75 29.79
N TYR A 823 15.68 -16.75 28.95
CA TYR A 823 14.52 -16.77 28.07
C TYR A 823 13.85 -18.14 28.04
N LEU A 824 12.58 -18.14 27.70
CA LEU A 824 11.79 -19.33 27.39
C LEU A 824 11.03 -19.09 26.08
N THR A 825 11.25 -19.94 25.09
CA THR A 825 10.37 -20.00 23.93
C THR A 825 9.13 -20.79 24.28
N GLY A 826 7.97 -20.20 23.96
CA GLY A 826 6.69 -20.88 24.08
C GLY A 826 6.47 -21.93 23.01
N GLU A 827 5.27 -22.47 23.02
CA GLU A 827 4.81 -23.51 22.11
C GLU A 827 4.05 -22.89 20.94
N THR A 828 4.11 -23.53 19.77
CA THR A 828 3.34 -23.15 18.58
C THR A 828 2.50 -24.32 18.11
N LEU A 829 1.44 -24.01 17.36
CA LEU A 829 0.70 -25.02 16.62
C LEU A 829 1.63 -25.73 15.63
N PRO A 830 1.48 -27.06 15.47
CA PRO A 830 2.15 -27.78 14.40
C PRO A 830 1.55 -27.40 13.05
N GLY A 831 2.36 -27.48 11.99
CA GLY A 831 1.97 -27.10 10.62
C GLY A 831 2.26 -25.63 10.31
N TRP A 832 2.96 -25.38 9.20
CA TRP A 832 3.35 -24.04 8.75
C TRP A 832 2.14 -23.25 8.22
N HIS A 833 1.30 -23.85 7.39
CA HIS A 833 0.14 -23.20 6.79
C HIS A 833 -0.99 -23.00 7.81
N LEU A 834 -1.25 -23.97 8.70
CA LEU A 834 -2.19 -23.77 9.80
C LEU A 834 -1.75 -22.63 10.73
N HIS A 835 -0.45 -22.60 11.06
CA HIS A 835 0.12 -21.50 11.83
C HIS A 835 -0.06 -20.15 11.12
N HIS A 836 0.30 -20.07 9.83
CA HIS A 836 0.19 -18.84 9.04
C HIS A 836 -1.27 -18.39 8.85
N PHE A 837 -2.21 -19.33 8.80
CA PHE A 837 -3.64 -19.05 8.76
C PHE A 837 -4.08 -18.24 9.99
N ILE A 838 -3.58 -18.59 11.16
CA ILE A 838 -3.91 -17.98 12.45
C ILE A 838 -3.06 -16.73 12.71
N TYR A 839 -1.77 -16.77 12.39
CA TYR A 839 -0.82 -15.68 12.56
C TYR A 839 -0.14 -15.31 11.25
N PRO A 840 -0.78 -14.47 10.42
CA PRO A 840 -0.20 -14.07 9.14
C PRO A 840 1.06 -13.23 9.27
N ARG A 841 1.34 -12.70 10.47
CA ARG A 841 2.56 -11.97 10.80
C ARG A 841 3.15 -12.54 12.08
N ASN A 842 4.33 -13.15 12.00
CA ASN A 842 4.96 -13.78 13.16
C ASN A 842 5.14 -12.83 14.34
N PHE A 843 5.47 -11.55 14.08
CA PHE A 843 5.67 -10.58 15.16
C PHE A 843 4.40 -10.22 15.94
N THR A 844 3.22 -10.63 15.46
CA THR A 844 1.95 -10.43 16.20
C THR A 844 1.50 -11.65 16.98
N GLU A 845 2.20 -12.79 16.83
CA GLU A 845 1.83 -14.08 17.42
C GLU A 845 1.70 -14.03 18.94
N ASP A 846 0.58 -14.52 19.48
CA ASP A 846 0.41 -14.72 20.92
C ASP A 846 1.18 -15.96 21.40
N ILE A 847 1.50 -15.98 22.68
CA ILE A 847 2.45 -16.89 23.30
C ILE A 847 1.69 -17.89 24.16
N TRP A 848 2.07 -19.16 24.09
CA TRP A 848 1.63 -20.19 25.04
C TRP A 848 2.86 -20.76 25.77
N ILE A 849 2.82 -20.86 27.09
CA ILE A 849 3.97 -21.31 27.90
C ILE A 849 3.66 -22.60 28.62
N ASN A 850 4.54 -23.60 28.46
CA ASN A 850 4.46 -24.82 29.25
C ASN A 850 4.88 -24.55 30.71
N SER A 851 3.95 -24.71 31.65
CA SER A 851 4.14 -24.45 33.09
C SER A 851 5.29 -25.26 33.70
N LYS A 852 5.52 -26.50 33.26
CA LYS A 852 6.65 -27.32 33.73
C LYS A 852 7.99 -26.77 33.25
N ASN A 853 8.07 -26.31 32.00
CA ASN A 853 9.27 -25.67 31.47
C ASN A 853 9.54 -24.35 32.20
N LEU A 854 8.49 -23.56 32.48
CA LEU A 854 8.66 -22.36 33.30
C LEU A 854 9.20 -22.70 34.70
N LEU A 855 8.66 -23.70 35.40
CA LEU A 855 9.17 -24.16 36.70
C LEU A 855 10.64 -24.62 36.64
N ASN A 856 11.00 -25.39 35.62
CA ASN A 856 12.38 -25.82 35.42
C ASN A 856 13.31 -24.63 35.20
N LEU A 857 12.85 -23.60 34.47
CA LEU A 857 13.62 -22.38 34.24
C LEU A 857 13.74 -21.52 35.51
N LEU A 858 12.68 -21.42 36.32
CA LEU A 858 12.72 -20.77 37.64
C LEU A 858 13.76 -21.45 38.54
N GLN A 859 13.79 -22.79 38.55
CA GLN A 859 14.79 -23.56 39.28
C GLN A 859 16.20 -23.33 38.74
N LEU A 860 16.39 -23.28 37.41
CA LEU A 860 17.68 -22.95 36.78
C LEU A 860 18.15 -21.53 37.15
N ALA A 861 17.21 -20.61 37.32
CA ALA A 861 17.46 -19.25 37.80
C ALA A 861 17.68 -19.18 39.33
N GLY A 862 17.46 -20.27 40.08
CA GLY A 862 17.58 -20.27 41.54
C GLY A 862 16.46 -19.50 42.24
N ILE A 863 15.32 -19.33 41.57
CA ILE A 863 14.11 -18.72 42.13
C ILE A 863 13.33 -19.83 42.85
N ASN A 864 13.28 -19.73 44.18
CA ASN A 864 12.52 -20.62 45.06
C ASN A 864 11.40 -19.89 45.79
#